data_AF-A0A438M3V0-F1
#
_entry.id   AF-A0A438M3V0-F1
#
_cell.length_a   1.000
_cell.length_b   1.000
_cell.length_c   1.000
_cell.angle_alpha   90.00
_cell.angle_beta   90.00
_cell.angle_gamma   90.00
#
_symmetry.space_group_name_H-M   'P 1'
#
loop_
_entity.id
_entity.type
_entity.pdbx_description
1 polymer ?
#
loop_
_entity_poly.entity_id
_entity_poly.type
_entity_poly.pdbx_seq_one_letter_code
_entity_poly.pdbx_strand_id
1 'polypeptide(L)'
;MQTLRLLAAAALLLGPLAVTGAPAQADPAPPAEDALEASSYPPPSTLLAKATAGQPRLETAKRTRPVAPGISLTSFDSYDALGWLRADAITADLGGATADYVFSGEVSKTEPLSGPAKRSRAVAAVNGDFFDINNSGAAQGIGVQNGNLIQSPVAGHDNAVAVTGDGVGRVLKMYFEGTATPAGGSPITLTQFNQIVQGGGVGLFTSLWGSYTRARAVAGAASVAEVVLVNGVVSEVRTSAGSGPIPAGTTILLGRDAGASALSALKVGDRVDVRYQPKSSDGSTVKAAVGGNWVLVKDGVAQNSTDQAAHPRTAVGFSADGRKMYLLTVDGRQADSRGVTLNELAAMMVDLGAANALNLDGGGSSTMLAREPGSADVQVENSPSDGGERHVPNGLALYAPQGSGKLKGFWLETASDPARAPGLAPVAGGRPDRVFPGLTRRLTAAGYDETYGPAAGTPSWRANPAVHGVVRDGRFHALVPGQTTVTASRGDAKGTIGLTVLQPLQRLGATADRLGMPGKDRTATFGVVGYDRNGNSAPIDPADLTLDYDKNLFEVTTAEHGSFTVKARQATGSGLITARVGRISTAVPVTVGFEDKPVADFEDAAAWTFAAARATGSLSAAPGQSGGGLKLSYDFTTSTATRAAYASPPKQIVVDGQPQAFGLWIHSTGKGEWPSLEFYDALGQSQILRGPYMTWTGWRYVEFAVPAGVNYPLKLRRFYVAETKAGAKYTNEILIDGLVAKVPPAVSAPAAPKVADPVVKPSVAEMPWRFAVMSDAQFVARAPDSDIVKNARRTLREIKAAEPDFLLINGDLVDEASPEDFALAKRILDEELGGTVKYHYIPGNHEVMGGKIDNFKAVFGDTYRTFDHKGTRFITLDTSRLNLRGGGYDQVAMLRSALDEAAKDTSIGSVAVVFHVPPRDPTPGKGSQLGDRKEAALVEDWLADFQRDTGKGAAFIGAHVGTFHAARVDAVPYFINGNSGKNPATAPDDGGFTGWSLWGVDPVTRTEAEHVKRNWFADAPDWIGTQVRPHVDDLVLTVPGTVAVGTPAQVTAAVKQGARTVPAVHPVSAAWSGSPNLHIGARQSAKPWHVAVLDPATGTLTALREGQVTVAVTVSGVTRQATVALTARAAA
;
A
#
# COMPACT_ATOMS: atom_id res chain seq x y z
N MET A 1 -74.10 36.30 5.10
CA MET A 1 -74.25 36.12 3.64
C MET A 1 -73.27 35.02 3.23
N GLN A 2 -73.73 33.90 2.64
CA GLN A 2 -73.84 33.65 1.18
C GLN A 2 -72.46 33.70 0.48
N THR A 3 -72.03 32.75 -0.39
CA THR A 3 -72.57 31.47 -0.92
C THR A 3 -71.47 30.78 -1.77
N LEU A 4 -71.36 29.46 -1.98
CA LEU A 4 -71.84 28.24 -1.27
C LEU A 4 -71.24 26.97 -1.97
N ARG A 5 -71.03 25.84 -1.26
CA ARG A 5 -70.79 24.45 -1.78
C ARG A 5 -69.44 24.18 -2.51
N LEU A 6 -68.75 23.03 -2.43
CA LEU A 6 -68.77 21.72 -1.71
C LEU A 6 -67.29 21.17 -1.73
N LEU A 7 -66.82 20.04 -1.16
CA LEU A 7 -67.42 18.91 -0.44
C LEU A 7 -66.52 18.45 0.76
N ALA A 8 -65.90 17.27 0.72
CA ALA A 8 -65.10 16.57 1.75
C ALA A 8 -64.31 15.42 1.06
N ALA A 9 -63.18 14.85 1.54
CA ALA A 9 -62.16 15.18 2.56
C ALA A 9 -60.83 14.47 2.11
N ALA A 10 -59.79 14.04 2.85
CA ALA A 10 -59.38 13.94 4.27
C ALA A 10 -57.84 13.58 4.28
N ALA A 11 -57.05 13.49 5.36
CA ALA A 11 -57.13 13.89 6.78
C ALA A 11 -55.74 13.76 7.47
N LEU A 12 -55.32 14.80 8.23
CA LEU A 12 -54.28 14.84 9.31
C LEU A 12 -52.79 14.44 9.03
N LEU A 13 -51.78 14.95 9.77
CA LEU A 13 -51.45 16.34 10.19
C LEU A 13 -49.99 16.48 10.74
N LEU A 14 -49.19 17.39 10.16
CA LEU A 14 -48.16 18.35 10.70
C LEU A 14 -47.35 18.16 12.02
N GLY A 15 -46.08 18.65 12.04
CA GLY A 15 -45.46 19.35 13.20
C GLY A 15 -43.92 19.21 13.48
N PRO A 16 -43.10 20.30 13.62
CA PRO A 16 -41.63 20.19 13.88
C PRO A 16 -40.98 21.17 14.95
N LEU A 17 -39.65 20.98 15.20
CA LEU A 17 -38.58 21.94 15.66
C LEU A 17 -38.21 22.26 17.15
N ALA A 18 -36.91 22.03 17.48
CA ALA A 18 -35.88 22.96 18.07
C ALA A 18 -35.50 23.16 19.60
N VAL A 19 -34.30 22.63 19.97
CA VAL A 19 -33.11 23.25 20.69
C VAL A 19 -33.11 23.61 22.22
N THR A 20 -31.92 23.48 22.87
CA THR A 20 -31.44 23.78 24.28
C THR A 20 -31.41 22.59 25.29
N GLY A 21 -30.64 22.55 26.40
CA GLY A 21 -29.63 23.47 27.03
C GLY A 21 -28.86 22.84 28.24
N ALA A 22 -27.92 23.57 28.90
CA ALA A 22 -27.12 23.15 30.11
C ALA A 22 -26.65 24.41 30.94
N PRO A 23 -26.10 24.37 32.20
CA PRO A 23 -24.86 23.64 32.62
C PRO A 23 -24.68 23.29 34.16
N ALA A 24 -23.42 23.01 34.57
CA ALA A 24 -22.76 23.18 35.92
C ALA A 24 -22.83 22.06 37.00
N GLN A 25 -21.92 21.93 38.03
CA GLN A 25 -20.47 22.26 38.19
C GLN A 25 -19.85 21.76 39.55
N ALA A 26 -18.64 21.15 39.53
CA ALA A 26 -17.58 21.00 40.60
C ALA A 26 -17.90 20.24 41.93
N ASP A 27 -16.97 19.84 42.85
CA ASP A 27 -15.53 20.15 43.14
C ASP A 27 -14.76 18.92 43.81
N PRO A 28 -13.48 18.94 44.30
CA PRO A 28 -12.51 17.82 44.04
C PRO A 28 -11.52 17.30 45.14
N ALA A 29 -10.81 16.20 44.81
CA ALA A 29 -9.39 15.84 45.16
C ALA A 29 -8.99 15.50 46.64
N PRO A 30 -7.74 15.05 46.92
CA PRO A 30 -6.86 13.99 46.34
C PRO A 30 -6.36 12.97 47.42
N PRO A 31 -5.34 12.09 47.19
CA PRO A 31 -4.71 11.58 45.96
C PRO A 31 -5.29 10.19 45.56
N ALA A 32 -4.71 8.96 45.53
CA ALA A 32 -3.35 8.37 45.67
C ALA A 32 -3.40 6.88 45.16
N GLU A 33 -2.36 6.09 44.87
CA GLU A 33 -0.96 6.28 44.40
C GLU A 33 -0.43 4.92 43.81
N ASP A 34 0.75 4.91 43.17
CA ASP A 34 1.47 3.76 42.55
C ASP A 34 0.78 2.92 41.44
N ALA A 35 1.59 2.48 40.46
CA ALA A 35 1.15 2.07 39.11
C ALA A 35 0.86 0.57 38.91
N LEU A 36 0.15 0.24 37.82
CA LEU A 36 0.62 -0.72 36.79
C LEU A 36 -0.24 -0.68 35.50
N GLU A 37 0.15 -1.46 34.49
CA GLU A 37 -0.25 -1.33 33.08
C GLU A 37 -1.63 -1.93 32.73
N ALA A 38 -2.37 -1.23 31.84
CA ALA A 38 -3.22 -1.82 30.79
C ALA A 38 -3.68 -0.74 29.79
N SER A 39 -3.21 -0.79 28.53
CA SER A 39 -3.81 -0.01 27.44
C SER A 39 -4.95 -0.81 26.81
N SER A 40 -6.12 -0.20 26.61
CA SER A 40 -7.17 -0.84 25.79
C SER A 40 -6.79 -0.92 24.31
N TYR A 41 -5.91 -0.05 23.82
CA TYR A 41 -5.36 -0.13 22.47
C TYR A 41 -3.99 -0.82 22.50
N PRO A 42 -3.80 -1.99 21.85
CA PRO A 42 -2.47 -2.56 21.68
C PRO A 42 -1.67 -1.66 20.74
N PRO A 43 -0.50 -1.11 21.14
CA PRO A 43 0.40 -0.51 20.16
C PRO A 43 0.79 -1.59 19.14
N PRO A 44 0.92 -1.27 17.84
CA PRO A 44 1.46 -2.22 16.88
C PRO A 44 2.89 -2.57 17.31
N SER A 45 3.12 -3.84 17.63
CA SER A 45 4.40 -4.26 18.21
C SER A 45 5.41 -4.53 17.10
N THR A 46 6.34 -3.60 16.87
CA THR A 46 7.51 -3.78 15.99
C THR A 46 8.64 -4.59 16.67
N LEU A 47 8.30 -5.37 17.70
CA LEU A 47 9.17 -6.32 18.38
C LEU A 47 9.29 -7.62 17.57
N LEU A 48 10.07 -7.57 16.49
CA LEU A 48 10.17 -8.66 15.52
C LEU A 48 10.90 -9.87 16.14
N ALA A 49 10.17 -10.96 16.39
CA ALA A 49 10.77 -12.20 16.85
C ALA A 49 11.48 -12.95 15.70
N LYS A 50 12.73 -13.41 15.92
CA LYS A 50 13.38 -14.38 15.01
C LYS A 50 12.62 -15.72 15.11
N ALA A 51 12.01 -16.16 14.01
CA ALA A 51 11.22 -17.39 14.01
C ALA A 51 12.09 -18.66 14.08
N THR A 52 11.66 -19.62 14.92
CA THR A 52 12.15 -21.00 14.95
C THR A 52 10.95 -21.94 14.76
N ALA A 53 10.95 -22.88 13.81
CA ALA A 53 11.97 -23.21 12.81
C ALA A 53 11.33 -23.83 11.55
N GLY A 54 11.95 -23.63 10.38
CA GLY A 54 11.52 -24.21 9.10
C GLY A 54 12.06 -23.43 7.90
N GLN A 55 11.77 -22.13 7.86
CA GLN A 55 12.48 -21.12 7.08
C GLN A 55 12.64 -19.85 7.94
N PRO A 56 13.71 -19.06 7.74
CA PRO A 56 13.83 -17.78 8.41
C PRO A 56 12.81 -16.80 7.81
N ARG A 57 11.88 -16.34 8.66
CA ARG A 57 10.96 -15.24 8.35
C ARG A 57 11.19 -14.10 9.33
N LEU A 58 11.03 -12.87 8.86
CA LEU A 58 10.86 -11.69 9.70
C LEU A 58 9.37 -11.45 9.87
N GLU A 59 8.86 -11.55 11.10
CA GLU A 59 7.62 -10.84 11.45
C GLU A 59 7.89 -9.34 11.28
N THR A 60 7.00 -8.56 10.65
CA THR A 60 7.23 -7.13 10.36
C THR A 60 6.21 -6.20 11.01
N ALA A 61 5.00 -6.70 11.28
CA ALA A 61 4.02 -6.02 12.13
C ALA A 61 3.11 -7.04 12.83
N LYS A 62 2.60 -6.70 14.02
CA LYS A 62 1.68 -7.55 14.79
C LYS A 62 0.76 -6.74 15.68
N ARG A 63 -0.51 -7.14 15.76
CA ARG A 63 -1.53 -6.57 16.65
C ARG A 63 -2.46 -7.68 17.13
N THR A 64 -2.54 -7.89 18.45
CA THR A 64 -3.48 -8.84 19.07
C THR A 64 -4.55 -8.06 19.84
N ARG A 65 -5.84 -8.37 19.60
CA ARG A 65 -6.99 -7.72 20.26
C ARG A 65 -8.02 -8.75 20.73
N PRO A 66 -8.72 -8.50 21.86
CA PRO A 66 -9.86 -9.33 22.25
C PRO A 66 -11.01 -9.17 21.25
N VAL A 67 -11.82 -10.23 21.13
CA VAL A 67 -13.09 -10.26 20.38
C VAL A 67 -14.25 -10.64 21.31
N ALA A 68 -14.00 -11.58 22.23
CA ALA A 68 -14.91 -12.01 23.30
C ALA A 68 -14.09 -12.69 24.43
N PRO A 69 -14.67 -13.06 25.58
CA PRO A 69 -13.98 -13.84 26.61
C PRO A 69 -13.46 -15.16 26.03
N GLY A 70 -12.17 -15.42 26.20
CA GLY A 70 -11.51 -16.59 25.60
C GLY A 70 -11.31 -16.52 24.08
N ILE A 71 -11.68 -15.43 23.39
CA ILE A 71 -11.48 -15.25 21.94
C ILE A 71 -10.61 -14.01 21.67
N SER A 72 -9.47 -14.20 21.02
CA SER A 72 -8.57 -13.14 20.59
C SER A 72 -8.19 -13.27 19.12
N LEU A 73 -8.23 -12.16 18.39
CA LEU A 73 -7.69 -12.03 17.03
C LEU A 73 -6.24 -11.53 17.10
N THR A 74 -5.37 -12.09 16.27
CA THR A 74 -4.01 -11.61 16.01
C THR A 74 -3.80 -11.42 14.51
N SER A 75 -3.64 -10.17 14.09
CA SER A 75 -3.19 -9.81 12.75
C SER A 75 -1.67 -9.74 12.72
N PHE A 76 -1.03 -10.29 11.69
CA PHE A 76 0.41 -10.18 11.51
C PHE A 76 0.84 -10.13 10.04
N ASP A 77 1.90 -9.37 9.80
CA ASP A 77 2.62 -9.30 8.54
C ASP A 77 4.00 -9.93 8.73
N SER A 78 4.52 -10.57 7.68
CA SER A 78 5.87 -11.12 7.65
C SER A 78 6.49 -11.08 6.26
N TYR A 79 7.82 -11.21 6.22
CA TYR A 79 8.65 -11.16 5.03
C TYR A 79 9.65 -12.32 5.06
N ASP A 80 9.78 -13.01 3.92
CA ASP A 80 10.72 -14.11 3.72
C ASP A 80 11.38 -14.05 2.32
N ALA A 81 12.21 -15.04 1.98
CA ALA A 81 12.91 -15.12 0.71
C ALA A 81 11.97 -15.22 -0.52
N LEU A 82 10.72 -15.66 -0.33
CA LEU A 82 9.72 -15.77 -1.39
C LEU A 82 8.88 -14.49 -1.49
N GLY A 83 8.65 -13.77 -0.38
CA GLY A 83 8.10 -12.41 -0.38
C GLY A 83 7.30 -12.05 0.88
N TRP A 84 6.37 -11.10 0.74
CA TRP A 84 5.45 -10.67 1.80
C TRP A 84 4.36 -11.70 2.05
N LEU A 85 3.97 -11.84 3.32
CA LEU A 85 2.82 -12.59 3.78
C LEU A 85 2.04 -11.75 4.77
N ARG A 86 0.71 -11.67 4.61
CA ARG A 86 -0.21 -11.15 5.64
C ARG A 86 -1.20 -12.24 6.04
N ALA A 87 -1.43 -12.35 7.34
CA ALA A 87 -2.33 -13.34 7.90
C ALA A 87 -3.06 -12.81 9.15
N ASP A 88 -4.23 -13.37 9.38
CA ASP A 88 -5.11 -13.07 10.51
C ASP A 88 -5.51 -14.38 11.19
N ALA A 89 -5.31 -14.46 12.50
CA ALA A 89 -5.46 -15.68 13.28
C ALA A 89 -6.34 -15.45 14.52
N ILE A 90 -7.43 -16.21 14.66
CA ILE A 90 -8.26 -16.22 15.87
C ILE A 90 -7.92 -17.46 16.70
N THR A 91 -7.64 -17.24 17.99
CA THR A 91 -7.61 -18.30 19.00
C THR A 91 -8.86 -18.19 19.86
N ALA A 92 -9.58 -19.30 20.07
CA ALA A 92 -10.81 -19.37 20.83
C ALA A 92 -10.81 -20.55 21.82
N ASP A 93 -11.20 -20.30 23.08
CA ASP A 93 -11.42 -21.33 24.10
C ASP A 93 -12.87 -21.83 24.05
N LEU A 94 -13.05 -23.09 23.67
CA LEU A 94 -14.37 -23.74 23.53
C LEU A 94 -15.03 -24.08 24.88
N GLY A 95 -14.33 -23.89 26.00
CA GLY A 95 -14.92 -23.93 27.34
C GLY A 95 -15.75 -22.67 27.67
N GLY A 96 -15.51 -21.56 26.96
CA GLY A 96 -16.23 -20.28 27.16
C GLY A 96 -17.07 -19.83 25.95
N ALA A 97 -16.76 -20.30 24.75
CA ALA A 97 -17.43 -19.96 23.50
C ALA A 97 -17.92 -21.20 22.75
N THR A 98 -18.90 -21.06 21.86
CA THR A 98 -19.32 -22.17 20.96
C THR A 98 -19.05 -21.84 19.51
N ALA A 99 -18.73 -22.86 18.71
CA ALA A 99 -18.70 -22.74 17.25
C ALA A 99 -19.91 -23.46 16.64
N ASP A 100 -20.47 -22.93 15.55
CA ASP A 100 -21.53 -23.57 14.77
C ASP A 100 -21.42 -23.27 13.27
N TYR A 101 -22.03 -24.12 12.45
CA TYR A 101 -22.14 -23.95 11.00
C TYR A 101 -23.02 -22.73 10.68
N VAL A 102 -22.58 -21.87 9.77
CA VAL A 102 -23.34 -20.69 9.33
C VAL A 102 -23.47 -20.69 7.81
N PHE A 103 -24.65 -20.37 7.28
CA PHE A 103 -24.94 -20.39 5.84
C PHE A 103 -26.11 -19.47 5.47
N SER A 104 -26.36 -19.34 4.17
CA SER A 104 -27.35 -18.42 3.60
C SER A 104 -28.82 -18.70 3.98
N GLY A 105 -29.12 -19.91 4.46
CA GLY A 105 -30.47 -20.46 4.70
C GLY A 105 -30.92 -21.47 3.63
N GLU A 106 -30.27 -21.48 2.47
CA GLU A 106 -30.51 -22.42 1.36
C GLU A 106 -29.17 -23.03 0.90
N VAL A 107 -29.09 -24.35 0.76
CA VAL A 107 -27.87 -25.06 0.33
C VAL A 107 -27.41 -24.60 -1.06
N SER A 108 -28.33 -24.35 -1.98
CA SER A 108 -28.03 -23.88 -3.34
C SER A 108 -27.91 -22.35 -3.48
N LYS A 109 -27.54 -21.63 -2.41
CA LYS A 109 -27.48 -20.15 -2.40
C LYS A 109 -26.20 -19.68 -1.71
N THR A 110 -25.39 -18.92 -2.44
CA THR A 110 -24.16 -18.30 -1.95
C THR A 110 -24.32 -16.80 -1.70
N GLU A 111 -23.70 -16.30 -0.63
CA GLU A 111 -23.67 -14.88 -0.27
C GLU A 111 -22.36 -14.53 0.47
N PRO A 112 -21.97 -13.25 0.57
CA PRO A 112 -20.82 -12.84 1.40
C PRO A 112 -20.99 -13.32 2.85
N LEU A 113 -19.92 -13.83 3.46
CA LEU A 113 -19.96 -14.45 4.78
C LEU A 113 -20.49 -13.50 5.87
N SER A 114 -20.26 -12.19 5.72
CA SER A 114 -20.76 -11.17 6.64
C SER A 114 -22.30 -11.14 6.75
N GLY A 115 -23.02 -11.56 5.70
CA GLY A 115 -24.48 -11.71 5.71
C GLY A 115 -24.98 -12.70 6.78
N PRO A 116 -24.71 -14.00 6.67
CA PRO A 116 -25.15 -15.01 7.62
C PRO A 116 -24.46 -14.87 9.00
N ALA A 117 -23.21 -14.38 9.07
CA ALA A 117 -22.54 -14.10 10.34
C ALA A 117 -23.25 -13.00 11.15
N LYS A 118 -23.68 -11.91 10.50
CA LYS A 118 -24.49 -10.85 11.16
C LYS A 118 -25.88 -11.34 11.56
N ARG A 119 -26.58 -12.06 10.68
CA ARG A 119 -27.92 -12.61 10.99
C ARG A 119 -27.93 -13.56 12.18
N SER A 120 -26.91 -14.41 12.30
CA SER A 120 -26.75 -15.35 13.42
C SER A 120 -26.19 -14.71 14.70
N ARG A 121 -25.74 -13.44 14.64
CA ARG A 121 -25.04 -12.74 15.72
C ARG A 121 -23.73 -13.43 16.15
N ALA A 122 -22.97 -13.94 15.20
CA ALA A 122 -21.59 -14.39 15.43
C ALA A 122 -20.71 -13.25 16.00
N VAL A 123 -19.72 -13.60 16.82
CA VAL A 123 -18.67 -12.65 17.26
C VAL A 123 -17.42 -12.72 16.38
N ALA A 124 -17.22 -13.84 15.69
CA ALA A 124 -16.22 -14.02 14.64
C ALA A 124 -16.66 -15.13 13.68
N ALA A 125 -16.09 -15.20 12.48
CA ALA A 125 -16.30 -16.33 11.56
C ALA A 125 -15.17 -16.44 10.52
N VAL A 126 -15.02 -17.61 9.90
CA VAL A 126 -14.24 -17.80 8.67
C VAL A 126 -15.07 -18.54 7.62
N ASN A 127 -14.70 -18.38 6.34
CA ASN A 127 -15.34 -19.11 5.25
C ASN A 127 -15.16 -20.62 5.40
N GLY A 128 -16.10 -21.37 4.84
CA GLY A 128 -16.15 -22.81 4.97
C GLY A 128 -15.61 -23.54 3.75
N ASP A 129 -16.44 -24.41 3.22
CA ASP A 129 -16.07 -25.57 2.42
C ASP A 129 -16.00 -25.29 0.92
N PHE A 130 -15.30 -26.18 0.19
CA PHE A 130 -15.24 -26.19 -1.26
C PHE A 130 -16.64 -26.40 -1.85
N PHE A 131 -16.94 -25.81 -3.00
CA PHE A 131 -18.31 -25.75 -3.51
C PHE A 131 -18.43 -25.81 -5.03
N ASP A 132 -19.62 -26.16 -5.53
CA ASP A 132 -19.94 -26.20 -6.97
C ASP A 132 -20.16 -24.78 -7.54
N ILE A 133 -19.09 -23.97 -7.44
CA ILE A 133 -19.03 -22.51 -7.63
C ILE A 133 -19.62 -21.99 -8.95
N ASN A 134 -19.56 -22.80 -10.01
CA ASN A 134 -20.07 -22.43 -11.34
C ASN A 134 -21.45 -23.02 -11.65
N ASN A 135 -22.10 -23.71 -10.71
CA ASN A 135 -23.40 -24.36 -10.92
C ASN A 135 -24.37 -24.10 -9.75
N SER A 136 -24.54 -25.06 -8.83
CA SER A 136 -25.53 -24.98 -7.75
C SER A 136 -25.09 -24.11 -6.57
N GLY A 137 -23.81 -23.76 -6.49
CA GLY A 137 -23.23 -23.04 -5.35
C GLY A 137 -23.11 -23.88 -4.06
N ALA A 138 -23.64 -25.10 -4.02
CA ALA A 138 -23.64 -25.95 -2.84
C ALA A 138 -22.22 -26.39 -2.44
N ALA A 139 -21.92 -26.38 -1.14
CA ALA A 139 -20.69 -26.94 -0.59
C ALA A 139 -20.60 -28.46 -0.85
N GLN A 140 -19.41 -29.02 -0.84
CA GLN A 140 -19.14 -30.38 -1.31
C GLN A 140 -19.05 -31.41 -0.17
N GLY A 141 -18.53 -31.05 1.00
CA GLY A 141 -18.48 -31.86 2.21
C GLY A 141 -19.74 -31.76 3.07
N ILE A 142 -19.64 -32.14 4.34
CA ILE A 142 -20.79 -32.13 5.25
C ILE A 142 -21.08 -30.72 5.80
N GLY A 143 -22.36 -30.47 6.06
CA GLY A 143 -22.81 -29.35 6.90
C GLY A 143 -23.70 -29.87 8.03
N VAL A 144 -23.33 -29.60 9.28
CA VAL A 144 -24.14 -29.91 10.47
C VAL A 144 -24.27 -28.64 11.31
N GLN A 145 -25.50 -28.21 11.60
CA GLN A 145 -25.82 -27.02 12.38
C GLN A 145 -26.66 -27.38 13.60
N ASN A 146 -26.18 -27.06 14.80
CA ASN A 146 -26.82 -27.39 16.08
C ASN A 146 -27.35 -28.85 16.16
N GLY A 147 -26.56 -29.81 15.68
CA GLY A 147 -26.85 -31.25 15.61
C GLY A 147 -27.65 -31.71 14.39
N ASN A 148 -28.19 -30.79 13.59
CA ASN A 148 -29.03 -31.10 12.43
C ASN A 148 -28.20 -31.17 11.15
N LEU A 149 -28.42 -32.20 10.34
CA LEU A 149 -27.81 -32.31 9.02
C LEU A 149 -28.39 -31.25 8.07
N ILE A 150 -27.53 -30.42 7.49
CA ILE A 150 -27.87 -29.44 6.45
C ILE A 150 -27.61 -30.03 5.06
N GLN A 151 -26.47 -30.71 4.88
CA GLN A 151 -26.09 -31.39 3.65
C GLN A 151 -25.11 -32.54 3.93
N SER A 152 -25.21 -33.62 3.14
CA SER A 152 -24.22 -34.72 3.12
C SER A 152 -22.97 -34.36 2.30
N PRO A 153 -21.82 -35.00 2.55
CA PRO A 153 -20.67 -34.91 1.65
C PRO A 153 -20.91 -35.65 0.32
N VAL A 154 -20.24 -35.17 -0.75
CA VAL A 154 -20.00 -35.92 -1.98
C VAL A 154 -18.86 -36.93 -1.79
N ALA A 155 -18.69 -37.85 -2.74
CA ALA A 155 -17.56 -38.77 -2.73
C ALA A 155 -16.21 -38.01 -2.73
N GLY A 156 -15.33 -38.33 -1.78
CA GLY A 156 -14.00 -37.72 -1.64
C GLY A 156 -13.94 -36.47 -0.74
N HIS A 157 -15.08 -35.94 -0.28
CA HIS A 157 -15.16 -34.76 0.60
C HIS A 157 -15.65 -35.13 2.01
N ASP A 158 -15.16 -36.25 2.55
CA ASP A 158 -15.56 -36.77 3.87
C ASP A 158 -14.76 -36.15 5.03
N ASN A 159 -13.67 -35.42 4.79
CA ASN A 159 -12.92 -34.74 5.85
C ASN A 159 -13.68 -33.51 6.36
N ALA A 160 -13.76 -33.33 7.68
CA ALA A 160 -14.48 -32.22 8.30
C ALA A 160 -13.81 -31.69 9.57
N VAL A 161 -14.03 -30.40 9.82
CA VAL A 161 -13.82 -29.75 11.12
C VAL A 161 -15.12 -29.87 11.90
N ALA A 162 -15.06 -30.45 13.10
CA ALA A 162 -16.23 -30.73 13.92
C ALA A 162 -16.06 -30.23 15.36
N VAL A 163 -17.20 -29.88 15.98
CA VAL A 163 -17.32 -29.69 17.43
C VAL A 163 -18.35 -30.68 17.95
N THR A 164 -17.94 -31.48 18.94
CA THR A 164 -18.74 -32.55 19.54
C THR A 164 -19.76 -32.00 20.56
N GLY A 165 -20.69 -32.85 21.00
CA GLY A 165 -21.72 -32.49 21.99
C GLY A 165 -21.18 -32.05 23.35
N ASP A 166 -19.97 -32.49 23.72
CA ASP A 166 -19.21 -32.07 24.91
C ASP A 166 -18.37 -30.79 24.69
N GLY A 167 -18.53 -30.12 23.54
CA GLY A 167 -17.89 -28.83 23.25
C GLY A 167 -16.44 -28.93 22.77
N VAL A 168 -16.00 -30.12 22.34
CA VAL A 168 -14.59 -30.37 22.02
C VAL A 168 -14.35 -30.41 20.51
N GLY A 169 -13.27 -29.80 20.06
CA GLY A 169 -12.86 -29.75 18.67
C GLY A 169 -12.21 -31.03 18.16
N ARG A 170 -12.53 -31.40 16.91
CA ARG A 170 -11.99 -32.56 16.19
C ARG A 170 -11.78 -32.23 14.70
N VAL A 171 -10.69 -32.74 14.14
CA VAL A 171 -10.59 -32.99 12.69
C VAL A 171 -10.81 -34.48 12.49
N LEU A 172 -11.86 -34.85 11.79
CA LEU A 172 -12.31 -36.23 11.62
C LEU A 172 -12.98 -36.44 10.27
N LYS A 173 -13.42 -37.67 9.99
CA LYS A 173 -14.21 -37.98 8.80
C LYS A 173 -15.69 -38.04 9.15
N MET A 174 -16.52 -37.44 8.31
CA MET A 174 -17.97 -37.37 8.44
C MET A 174 -18.63 -37.98 7.22
N TYR A 175 -19.65 -38.78 7.48
CA TYR A 175 -20.43 -39.54 6.52
C TYR A 175 -21.93 -39.25 6.69
N PHE A 176 -22.70 -39.79 5.75
CA PHE A 176 -24.15 -39.77 5.78
C PHE A 176 -24.68 -41.21 5.88
N GLU A 177 -25.66 -41.42 6.74
CA GLU A 177 -26.48 -42.63 6.73
C GLU A 177 -27.94 -42.24 6.52
N GLY A 178 -28.64 -42.94 5.62
CA GLY A 178 -30.06 -42.74 5.44
C GLY A 178 -30.76 -43.89 4.73
N THR A 179 -32.03 -44.08 5.05
CA THR A 179 -32.91 -45.08 4.44
C THR A 179 -34.30 -44.51 4.19
N ALA A 180 -34.89 -44.87 3.06
CA ALA A 180 -36.30 -44.68 2.75
C ALA A 180 -36.96 -46.06 2.65
N THR A 181 -37.83 -46.40 3.59
CA THR A 181 -38.43 -47.74 3.72
C THR A 181 -39.92 -47.67 3.39
N PRO A 182 -40.37 -48.19 2.23
CA PRO A 182 -41.79 -48.29 1.90
C PRO A 182 -42.51 -49.26 2.86
N ALA A 183 -43.77 -48.99 3.18
CA ALA A 183 -44.55 -49.84 4.08
C ALA A 183 -44.67 -51.28 3.52
N GLY A 184 -44.04 -52.25 4.20
CA GLY A 184 -43.96 -53.66 3.75
C GLY A 184 -42.91 -53.93 2.67
N GLY A 185 -42.13 -52.93 2.27
CA GLY A 185 -41.02 -53.05 1.31
C GLY A 185 -39.66 -53.24 1.98
N SER A 186 -38.63 -53.44 1.15
CA SER A 186 -37.23 -53.40 1.61
C SER A 186 -36.72 -51.95 1.71
N PRO A 187 -35.82 -51.61 2.65
CA PRO A 187 -35.23 -50.28 2.74
C PRO A 187 -34.44 -49.91 1.48
N ILE A 188 -34.73 -48.74 0.91
CA ILE A 188 -33.93 -48.10 -0.14
C ILE A 188 -32.84 -47.29 0.57
N THR A 189 -31.57 -47.60 0.31
CA THR A 189 -30.44 -46.84 0.84
C THR A 189 -30.39 -45.45 0.20
N LEU A 190 -30.32 -44.42 1.05
CA LEU A 190 -30.08 -43.04 0.62
C LEU A 190 -28.57 -42.80 0.63
N THR A 191 -28.04 -42.30 -0.49
CA THR A 191 -26.60 -42.02 -0.62
C THR A 191 -26.27 -40.57 -0.27
N GLN A 192 -27.21 -39.64 -0.47
CA GLN A 192 -27.01 -38.19 -0.27
C GLN A 192 -28.21 -37.49 0.38
N PHE A 193 -27.94 -36.30 0.94
CA PHE A 193 -28.89 -35.37 1.53
C PHE A 193 -28.59 -33.93 1.08
N ASN A 194 -29.54 -33.27 0.40
CA ASN A 194 -29.40 -31.95 -0.23
C ASN A 194 -28.14 -31.81 -1.10
N GLN A 195 -27.75 -32.85 -1.86
CA GLN A 195 -26.43 -32.94 -2.49
C GLN A 195 -26.42 -33.71 -3.82
N ILE A 196 -25.40 -33.49 -4.67
CA ILE A 196 -25.16 -34.23 -5.92
C ILE A 196 -25.17 -35.75 -5.69
N VAL A 197 -26.06 -36.47 -6.39
CA VAL A 197 -26.32 -37.90 -6.19
C VAL A 197 -25.25 -38.75 -6.88
N GLN A 198 -24.68 -39.71 -6.15
CA GLN A 198 -23.73 -40.69 -6.68
C GLN A 198 -24.36 -41.55 -7.79
N GLY A 199 -23.51 -42.11 -8.67
CA GLY A 199 -23.96 -43.03 -9.73
C GLY A 199 -24.68 -44.25 -9.15
N GLY A 200 -25.88 -44.56 -9.66
CA GLY A 200 -26.75 -45.60 -9.09
C GLY A 200 -27.44 -45.27 -7.76
N GLY A 201 -27.19 -44.09 -7.18
CA GLY A 201 -27.67 -43.70 -5.84
C GLY A 201 -29.06 -43.07 -5.79
N VAL A 202 -29.46 -42.71 -4.57
CA VAL A 202 -30.70 -41.97 -4.27
C VAL A 202 -30.37 -40.82 -3.31
N GLY A 203 -30.60 -39.58 -3.74
CA GLY A 203 -30.49 -38.39 -2.90
C GLY A 203 -31.84 -38.02 -2.27
N LEU A 204 -31.82 -37.58 -1.02
CA LEU A 204 -32.94 -36.94 -0.34
C LEU A 204 -32.79 -35.42 -0.44
N PHE A 205 -33.80 -34.69 -0.92
CA PHE A 205 -33.83 -33.23 -0.91
C PHE A 205 -34.99 -32.70 -0.06
N THR A 206 -34.74 -31.58 0.62
CA THR A 206 -35.66 -30.93 1.57
C THR A 206 -35.86 -29.46 1.18
N SER A 207 -36.71 -28.73 1.91
CA SER A 207 -36.83 -27.28 1.77
C SER A 207 -35.50 -26.52 1.93
N LEU A 208 -34.50 -27.10 2.62
CA LEU A 208 -33.16 -26.52 2.75
C LEU A 208 -32.36 -26.52 1.43
N TRP A 209 -32.74 -27.30 0.40
CA TRP A 209 -32.02 -27.28 -0.88
C TRP A 209 -32.03 -25.88 -1.51
N GLY A 210 -33.16 -25.18 -1.42
CA GLY A 210 -33.38 -23.91 -2.10
C GLY A 210 -34.00 -24.06 -3.49
N SER A 211 -33.88 -23.00 -4.30
CA SER A 211 -34.58 -22.88 -5.59
C SER A 211 -33.86 -23.48 -6.81
N TYR A 212 -32.59 -23.86 -6.72
CA TYR A 212 -31.80 -24.32 -7.87
C TYR A 212 -32.28 -25.65 -8.44
N THR A 213 -32.03 -25.90 -9.73
CA THR A 213 -32.51 -27.12 -10.41
C THR A 213 -31.84 -28.39 -9.87
N ARG A 214 -32.64 -29.39 -9.49
CA ARG A 214 -32.12 -30.70 -9.02
C ARG A 214 -31.58 -31.55 -10.17
N ALA A 215 -31.81 -31.16 -11.43
CA ALA A 215 -31.21 -31.82 -12.59
C ALA A 215 -29.67 -31.84 -12.55
N ARG A 216 -29.04 -30.82 -11.93
CA ARG A 216 -27.59 -30.81 -11.69
C ARG A 216 -27.12 -31.96 -10.81
N ALA A 217 -27.92 -32.37 -9.83
CA ALA A 217 -27.59 -33.45 -8.90
C ALA A 217 -27.62 -34.85 -9.53
N VAL A 218 -28.22 -35.00 -10.71
CA VAL A 218 -28.26 -36.26 -11.49
C VAL A 218 -27.63 -36.10 -12.88
N ALA A 219 -26.74 -35.11 -13.06
CA ALA A 219 -26.11 -34.82 -14.34
C ALA A 219 -25.36 -36.03 -14.91
N GLY A 220 -25.65 -36.36 -16.17
CA GLY A 220 -25.09 -37.52 -16.88
C GLY A 220 -25.66 -38.88 -16.47
N ALA A 221 -26.80 -38.93 -15.76
CA ALA A 221 -27.56 -40.16 -15.55
C ALA A 221 -28.16 -40.69 -16.87
N ALA A 222 -28.26 -42.01 -16.99
CA ALA A 222 -28.99 -42.68 -18.08
C ALA A 222 -30.49 -42.79 -17.77
N SER A 223 -30.86 -42.87 -16.48
CA SER A 223 -32.25 -42.78 -16.01
C SER A 223 -32.37 -41.98 -14.71
N VAL A 224 -33.50 -41.30 -14.55
CA VAL A 224 -33.82 -40.45 -13.40
C VAL A 224 -35.24 -40.76 -12.92
N ALA A 225 -35.45 -40.75 -11.61
CA ALA A 225 -36.79 -40.74 -11.02
C ALA A 225 -36.85 -39.75 -9.84
N GLU A 226 -37.87 -38.90 -9.80
CA GLU A 226 -38.13 -37.98 -8.68
C GLU A 226 -39.46 -38.36 -8.02
N VAL A 227 -39.42 -38.70 -6.73
CA VAL A 227 -40.57 -39.06 -5.92
C VAL A 227 -40.83 -37.97 -4.90
N VAL A 228 -42.04 -37.42 -4.92
CA VAL A 228 -42.48 -36.36 -3.99
C VAL A 228 -43.19 -37.00 -2.81
N LEU A 229 -42.66 -36.81 -1.60
CA LEU A 229 -43.25 -37.23 -0.34
C LEU A 229 -43.83 -36.02 0.41
N VAL A 230 -45.11 -36.03 0.71
CA VAL A 230 -45.75 -35.05 1.60
C VAL A 230 -46.11 -35.75 2.91
N ASN A 231 -45.54 -35.29 4.03
CA ASN A 231 -45.72 -35.91 5.35
C ASN A 231 -45.44 -37.44 5.38
N GLY A 232 -44.48 -37.91 4.58
CA GLY A 232 -44.11 -39.33 4.49
C GLY A 232 -45.03 -40.19 3.61
N VAL A 233 -45.90 -39.59 2.80
CA VAL A 233 -46.74 -40.29 1.80
C VAL A 233 -46.39 -39.80 0.40
N VAL A 234 -46.24 -40.73 -0.55
CA VAL A 234 -45.97 -40.40 -1.96
C VAL A 234 -47.17 -39.64 -2.55
N SER A 235 -46.95 -38.40 -2.96
CA SER A 235 -47.94 -37.58 -3.68
C SER A 235 -47.73 -37.61 -5.19
N GLU A 236 -46.51 -37.83 -5.67
CA GLU A 236 -46.17 -37.80 -7.09
C GLU A 236 -44.90 -38.64 -7.39
N VAL A 237 -44.82 -39.20 -8.60
CA VAL A 237 -43.64 -39.91 -9.13
C VAL A 237 -43.38 -39.42 -10.55
N ARG A 238 -42.16 -38.97 -10.83
CA ARG A 238 -41.73 -38.35 -12.10
C ARG A 238 -40.52 -39.09 -12.67
N THR A 239 -40.36 -39.08 -13.99
CA THR A 239 -39.19 -39.62 -14.72
C THR A 239 -38.10 -38.56 -15.00
N SER A 240 -38.19 -37.40 -14.37
CA SER A 240 -37.24 -36.29 -14.51
C SER A 240 -37.07 -35.55 -13.19
N ALA A 241 -35.89 -34.94 -13.01
CA ALA A 241 -35.60 -34.10 -11.85
C ALA A 241 -36.32 -32.75 -11.97
N GLY A 242 -36.97 -32.32 -10.89
CA GLY A 242 -37.66 -31.03 -10.84
C GLY A 242 -36.74 -29.85 -10.54
N SER A 243 -37.32 -28.66 -10.63
CA SER A 243 -36.69 -27.38 -10.29
C SER A 243 -37.53 -26.64 -9.24
N GLY A 244 -37.01 -25.51 -8.75
CA GLY A 244 -37.70 -24.65 -7.80
C GLY A 244 -37.70 -25.19 -6.36
N PRO A 245 -38.16 -24.35 -5.41
CA PRO A 245 -38.11 -24.62 -3.98
C PRO A 245 -39.02 -25.78 -3.58
N ILE A 246 -38.57 -26.55 -2.59
CA ILE A 246 -39.33 -27.65 -2.00
C ILE A 246 -40.15 -27.10 -0.81
N PRO A 247 -41.49 -27.29 -0.76
CA PRO A 247 -42.31 -26.79 0.34
C PRO A 247 -41.94 -27.40 1.70
N ALA A 248 -42.23 -26.69 2.79
CA ALA A 248 -42.11 -27.23 4.14
C ALA A 248 -43.04 -28.45 4.32
N GLY A 249 -42.55 -29.50 4.99
CA GLY A 249 -43.26 -30.78 5.10
C GLY A 249 -43.21 -31.67 3.84
N THR A 250 -42.58 -31.20 2.75
CA THR A 250 -42.27 -32.00 1.58
C THR A 250 -40.83 -32.50 1.64
N THR A 251 -40.62 -33.75 1.22
CA THR A 251 -39.31 -34.36 1.00
C THR A 251 -39.30 -34.96 -0.41
N ILE A 252 -38.19 -34.82 -1.12
CA ILE A 252 -37.99 -35.38 -2.45
C ILE A 252 -36.99 -36.52 -2.35
N LEU A 253 -37.30 -37.68 -2.93
CA LEU A 253 -36.31 -38.70 -3.23
C LEU A 253 -35.96 -38.61 -4.71
N LEU A 254 -34.68 -38.46 -5.04
CA LEU A 254 -34.18 -38.30 -6.39
C LEU A 254 -33.19 -39.42 -6.70
N GLY A 255 -33.65 -40.39 -7.48
CA GLY A 255 -32.91 -41.58 -7.88
C GLY A 255 -32.20 -41.39 -9.21
N ARG A 256 -30.99 -41.93 -9.30
CA ARG A 256 -30.16 -41.97 -10.50
C ARG A 256 -29.86 -43.41 -10.89
N ASP A 257 -29.97 -43.75 -12.17
CA ASP A 257 -29.61 -45.05 -12.74
C ASP A 257 -30.30 -46.20 -11.97
N ALA A 258 -29.58 -47.06 -11.25
CA ALA A 258 -30.17 -48.10 -10.41
C ALA A 258 -31.12 -47.57 -9.32
N GLY A 259 -30.80 -46.42 -8.71
CA GLY A 259 -31.67 -45.73 -7.75
C GLY A 259 -32.94 -45.16 -8.39
N ALA A 260 -32.90 -44.79 -9.67
CA ALA A 260 -34.10 -44.40 -10.40
C ALA A 260 -35.04 -45.60 -10.58
N SER A 261 -34.50 -46.78 -10.89
CA SER A 261 -35.27 -48.04 -10.94
C SER A 261 -35.87 -48.41 -9.59
N ALA A 262 -35.14 -48.23 -8.49
CA ALA A 262 -35.64 -48.50 -7.14
C ALA A 262 -36.82 -47.58 -6.75
N LEU A 263 -36.74 -46.28 -7.06
CA LEU A 263 -37.82 -45.34 -6.80
C LEU A 263 -39.04 -45.51 -7.72
N SER A 264 -38.82 -45.95 -8.97
CA SER A 264 -39.90 -46.15 -9.96
C SER A 264 -40.91 -47.25 -9.59
N ALA A 265 -40.62 -48.06 -8.55
CA ALA A 265 -41.55 -49.05 -8.01
C ALA A 265 -42.63 -48.44 -7.08
N LEU A 266 -42.41 -47.21 -6.58
CA LEU A 266 -43.32 -46.53 -5.66
C LEU A 266 -44.54 -45.94 -6.38
N LYS A 267 -45.65 -45.83 -5.66
CA LYS A 267 -46.94 -45.38 -6.17
C LYS A 267 -47.53 -44.28 -5.30
N VAL A 268 -48.34 -43.41 -5.92
CA VAL A 268 -49.08 -42.37 -5.20
C VAL A 268 -49.98 -43.02 -4.14
N GLY A 269 -49.86 -42.58 -2.89
CA GLY A 269 -50.50 -43.16 -1.71
C GLY A 269 -49.60 -44.07 -0.87
N ASP A 270 -48.45 -44.52 -1.37
CA ASP A 270 -47.51 -45.34 -0.58
C ASP A 270 -46.93 -44.53 0.59
N ARG A 271 -46.88 -45.14 1.79
CA ARG A 271 -46.20 -44.56 2.95
C ARG A 271 -44.75 -45.01 2.98
N VAL A 272 -43.83 -44.05 3.15
CA VAL A 272 -42.39 -44.26 3.20
C VAL A 272 -41.83 -43.71 4.51
N ASP A 273 -41.25 -44.57 5.33
CA ASP A 273 -40.51 -44.17 6.54
C ASP A 273 -39.10 -43.73 6.16
N VAL A 274 -38.78 -42.45 6.37
CA VAL A 274 -37.52 -41.84 5.94
C VAL A 274 -36.71 -41.47 7.17
N ARG A 275 -35.54 -42.09 7.32
CA ARG A 275 -34.62 -41.89 8.44
C ARG A 275 -33.24 -41.50 7.91
N TYR A 276 -32.58 -40.56 8.56
CA TYR A 276 -31.23 -40.13 8.19
C TYR A 276 -30.48 -39.49 9.36
N GLN A 277 -29.16 -39.54 9.32
CA GLN A 277 -28.27 -38.93 10.32
C GLN A 277 -26.88 -38.58 9.74
N PRO A 278 -26.18 -37.57 10.28
CA PRO A 278 -24.74 -37.45 10.12
C PRO A 278 -24.05 -38.58 10.91
N LYS A 279 -22.94 -39.11 10.39
CA LYS A 279 -22.14 -40.16 11.07
C LYS A 279 -20.67 -39.76 11.11
N SER A 280 -20.10 -39.63 12.31
CA SER A 280 -18.67 -39.43 12.53
C SER A 280 -17.89 -40.74 12.42
N SER A 281 -16.62 -40.66 12.02
CA SER A 281 -15.71 -41.82 11.90
C SER A 281 -15.30 -42.43 13.24
N ASP A 282 -15.47 -41.69 14.35
CA ASP A 282 -15.19 -42.12 15.73
C ASP A 282 -16.46 -42.44 16.54
N GLY A 283 -17.65 -42.26 15.96
CA GLY A 283 -18.94 -42.46 16.63
C GLY A 283 -19.33 -41.32 17.60
N SER A 284 -18.59 -40.22 17.66
CA SER A 284 -18.93 -39.05 18.46
C SER A 284 -20.23 -38.36 18.00
N THR A 285 -21.05 -37.90 18.94
CA THR A 285 -22.20 -37.03 18.61
C THR A 285 -21.68 -35.64 18.26
N VAL A 286 -21.84 -35.24 17.00
CA VAL A 286 -21.36 -33.96 16.47
C VAL A 286 -22.47 -32.89 16.54
N LYS A 287 -22.17 -31.74 17.15
CA LYS A 287 -23.08 -30.59 17.22
C LYS A 287 -22.90 -29.66 16.03
N ALA A 288 -21.67 -29.42 15.60
CA ALA A 288 -21.37 -28.57 14.46
C ALA A 288 -20.32 -29.24 13.57
N ALA A 289 -20.47 -29.17 12.25
CA ALA A 289 -19.42 -29.58 11.32
C ALA A 289 -19.45 -28.79 10.01
N VAL A 290 -18.26 -28.44 9.53
CA VAL A 290 -18.00 -27.82 8.22
C VAL A 290 -17.01 -28.73 7.47
N GLY A 291 -17.34 -29.07 6.22
CA GLY A 291 -16.46 -29.83 5.33
C GLY A 291 -15.15 -29.11 5.01
N GLY A 292 -14.14 -29.88 4.63
CA GLY A 292 -12.90 -29.39 4.06
C GLY A 292 -12.19 -30.50 3.28
N ASN A 293 -10.93 -30.27 2.91
CA ASN A 293 -10.23 -31.21 2.02
C ASN A 293 -8.93 -31.73 2.65
N TRP A 294 -7.84 -30.97 2.58
CA TRP A 294 -6.52 -31.46 2.97
C TRP A 294 -6.30 -31.40 4.49
N VAL A 295 -5.93 -32.52 5.12
CA VAL A 295 -5.49 -32.56 6.52
C VAL A 295 -4.09 -31.97 6.60
N LEU A 296 -3.96 -30.83 7.27
CA LEU A 296 -2.72 -30.07 7.39
C LEU A 296 -1.81 -30.58 8.51
N VAL A 297 -2.40 -30.92 9.66
CA VAL A 297 -1.68 -31.38 10.85
C VAL A 297 -2.44 -32.55 11.44
N LYS A 298 -1.71 -33.57 11.89
CA LYS A 298 -2.25 -34.71 12.63
C LYS A 298 -1.33 -35.05 13.79
N ASP A 299 -1.89 -35.20 14.99
CA ASP A 299 -1.18 -35.58 16.22
C ASP A 299 0.09 -34.73 16.51
N GLY A 300 0.06 -33.44 16.16
CA GLY A 300 1.16 -32.49 16.27
C GLY A 300 2.13 -32.46 15.08
N VAL A 301 1.95 -33.32 14.09
CA VAL A 301 2.84 -33.47 12.93
C VAL A 301 2.22 -32.86 11.67
N ALA A 302 2.91 -31.91 11.06
CA ALA A 302 2.53 -31.33 9.77
C ALA A 302 2.55 -32.40 8.65
N GLN A 303 1.55 -32.38 7.77
CA GLN A 303 1.35 -33.36 6.70
C GLN A 303 1.81 -32.79 5.35
N ASN A 304 2.75 -33.47 4.70
CA ASN A 304 3.34 -33.01 3.44
C ASN A 304 2.41 -33.23 2.24
N SER A 305 2.02 -32.13 1.59
CA SER A 305 1.40 -32.12 0.26
C SER A 305 2.47 -32.02 -0.85
N THR A 306 2.14 -32.58 -2.01
CA THR A 306 2.90 -32.37 -3.25
C THR A 306 2.51 -31.07 -3.97
N ASP A 307 1.40 -30.42 -3.59
CA ASP A 307 0.99 -29.11 -4.13
C ASP A 307 1.99 -28.01 -3.74
N GLN A 308 2.61 -27.39 -4.76
CA GLN A 308 3.55 -26.26 -4.61
C GLN A 308 2.87 -24.91 -4.88
N ALA A 309 1.55 -24.85 -5.07
CA ALA A 309 0.85 -23.61 -5.40
C ALA A 309 0.62 -22.72 -4.16
N ALA A 310 1.25 -21.55 -4.15
CA ALA A 310 0.95 -20.47 -3.21
C ALA A 310 -0.39 -19.80 -3.55
N HIS A 311 -1.33 -19.79 -2.61
CA HIS A 311 -2.68 -19.19 -2.75
C HIS A 311 -3.09 -18.50 -1.44
N PRO A 312 -4.13 -17.63 -1.44
CA PRO A 312 -4.87 -17.36 -0.22
C PRO A 312 -5.45 -18.67 0.32
N ARG A 313 -5.40 -18.88 1.63
CA ARG A 313 -5.86 -20.12 2.28
C ARG A 313 -6.63 -19.80 3.56
N THR A 314 -7.59 -20.66 3.88
CA THR A 314 -8.28 -20.68 5.16
C THR A 314 -8.07 -22.05 5.82
N ALA A 315 -7.74 -22.06 7.10
CA ALA A 315 -7.52 -23.28 7.87
C ALA A 315 -8.19 -23.20 9.25
N VAL A 316 -8.58 -24.36 9.76
CA VAL A 316 -9.05 -24.50 11.15
C VAL A 316 -8.36 -25.69 11.81
N GLY A 317 -7.96 -25.54 13.06
CA GLY A 317 -7.31 -26.59 13.84
C GLY A 317 -7.56 -26.46 15.32
N PHE A 318 -7.04 -27.43 16.08
CA PHE A 318 -7.32 -27.60 17.50
C PHE A 318 -6.10 -28.02 18.30
N SER A 319 -6.06 -27.63 19.58
CA SER A 319 -5.09 -28.15 20.55
C SER A 319 -5.24 -29.67 20.75
N ALA A 320 -4.25 -30.32 21.37
CA ALA A 320 -4.24 -31.78 21.57
C ALA A 320 -5.43 -32.32 22.39
N ASP A 321 -5.97 -31.52 23.33
CA ASP A 321 -7.19 -31.82 24.08
C ASP A 321 -8.48 -31.46 23.32
N GLY A 322 -8.38 -30.70 22.23
CA GLY A 322 -9.48 -30.16 21.43
C GLY A 322 -10.18 -28.93 22.05
N ARG A 323 -9.67 -28.35 23.15
CA ARG A 323 -10.36 -27.25 23.86
C ARG A 323 -10.08 -25.86 23.28
N LYS A 324 -8.94 -25.67 22.62
CA LYS A 324 -8.65 -24.44 21.86
C LYS A 324 -8.91 -24.70 20.38
N MET A 325 -9.67 -23.80 19.75
CA MET A 325 -9.84 -23.71 18.31
C MET A 325 -8.94 -22.59 17.77
N TYR A 326 -8.30 -22.86 16.64
CA TYR A 326 -7.49 -21.92 15.88
C TYR A 326 -8.13 -21.74 14.50
N LEU A 327 -8.52 -20.51 14.16
CA LEU A 327 -8.91 -20.12 12.81
C LEU A 327 -7.77 -19.31 12.20
N LEU A 328 -7.37 -19.60 10.96
CA LEU A 328 -6.31 -18.88 10.26
C LEU A 328 -6.76 -18.55 8.83
N THR A 329 -6.65 -17.28 8.45
CA THR A 329 -6.67 -16.84 7.05
C THR A 329 -5.33 -16.25 6.66
N VAL A 330 -4.82 -16.63 5.49
CA VAL A 330 -3.63 -16.04 4.89
C VAL A 330 -4.05 -15.44 3.55
N ASP A 331 -3.80 -14.15 3.36
CA ASP A 331 -4.10 -13.45 2.11
C ASP A 331 -3.16 -13.91 0.99
N GLY A 332 -3.50 -13.65 -0.27
CA GLY A 332 -2.66 -14.08 -1.39
C GLY A 332 -3.03 -13.43 -2.73
N ARG A 333 -2.19 -13.67 -3.76
CA ARG A 333 -2.36 -13.12 -5.14
C ARG A 333 -2.28 -11.58 -5.22
N GLN A 334 -1.75 -10.91 -4.20
CA GLN A 334 -1.59 -9.46 -4.12
C GLN A 334 -0.13 -9.10 -3.77
N ALA A 335 0.27 -7.84 -3.96
CA ALA A 335 1.64 -7.41 -3.62
C ALA A 335 1.94 -7.58 -2.12
N ASP A 336 0.94 -7.31 -1.28
CA ASP A 336 1.07 -7.30 0.17
C ASP A 336 1.09 -8.70 0.81
N SER A 337 0.67 -9.72 0.06
CA SER A 337 0.76 -11.13 0.45
C SER A 337 0.81 -12.06 -0.77
N ARG A 338 1.87 -12.87 -0.90
CA ARG A 338 2.01 -13.89 -1.94
C ARG A 338 1.03 -15.07 -1.76
N GLY A 339 0.60 -15.34 -0.53
CA GLY A 339 -0.13 -16.55 -0.16
C GLY A 339 0.77 -17.77 0.06
N VAL A 340 0.19 -18.86 0.53
CA VAL A 340 0.92 -20.03 1.03
C VAL A 340 0.53 -21.33 0.34
N THR A 341 1.51 -22.23 0.23
CA THR A 341 1.33 -23.65 -0.05
C THR A 341 0.66 -24.35 1.13
N LEU A 342 0.16 -25.57 0.91
CA LEU A 342 -0.40 -26.39 1.99
C LEU A 342 0.65 -26.75 3.06
N ASN A 343 1.94 -26.81 2.69
CA ASN A 343 3.03 -27.17 3.60
C ASN A 343 3.41 -26.01 4.53
N GLU A 344 3.47 -24.78 4.00
CA GLU A 344 3.64 -23.57 4.81
C GLU A 344 2.43 -23.33 5.73
N LEU A 345 1.21 -23.53 5.22
CA LEU A 345 -0.02 -23.44 6.01
C LEU A 345 -0.05 -24.47 7.15
N ALA A 346 0.41 -25.70 6.91
CA ALA A 346 0.55 -26.73 7.94
C ALA A 346 1.56 -26.32 9.02
N ALA A 347 2.71 -25.76 8.63
CA ALA A 347 3.69 -25.22 9.58
C ALA A 347 3.10 -24.06 10.41
N MET A 348 2.37 -23.12 9.79
CA MET A 348 1.68 -22.03 10.51
C MET A 348 0.64 -22.55 11.51
N MET A 349 -0.09 -23.62 11.19
CA MET A 349 -1.03 -24.24 12.14
C MET A 349 -0.31 -24.90 13.32
N VAL A 350 0.86 -25.51 13.11
CA VAL A 350 1.72 -26.02 14.20
C VAL A 350 2.27 -24.86 15.05
N ASP A 351 2.73 -23.76 14.44
CA ASP A 351 3.21 -22.56 15.15
C ASP A 351 2.13 -21.95 16.06
N LEU A 352 0.86 -22.01 15.67
CA LEU A 352 -0.29 -21.57 16.48
C LEU A 352 -0.60 -22.53 17.65
N GLY A 353 -0.07 -23.76 17.62
CA GLY A 353 -0.30 -24.79 18.63
C GLY A 353 -1.40 -25.81 18.27
N ALA A 354 -1.81 -25.89 17.00
CA ALA A 354 -2.75 -26.92 16.56
C ALA A 354 -2.07 -28.30 16.49
N ALA A 355 -2.60 -29.27 17.24
CA ALA A 355 -2.22 -30.67 17.12
C ALA A 355 -2.94 -31.36 15.95
N ASN A 356 -4.13 -30.89 15.56
CA ASN A 356 -4.88 -31.40 14.42
C ASN A 356 -5.46 -30.21 13.63
N ALA A 357 -5.33 -30.19 12.29
CA ALA A 357 -5.81 -29.08 11.46
C ALA A 357 -6.23 -29.51 10.05
N LEU A 358 -7.19 -28.79 9.46
CA LEU A 358 -7.77 -29.01 8.13
C LEU A 358 -7.74 -27.73 7.31
N ASN A 359 -7.42 -27.83 6.02
CA ASN A 359 -7.55 -26.77 5.03
C ASN A 359 -8.99 -26.71 4.50
N LEU A 360 -9.61 -25.54 4.61
CA LEU A 360 -10.93 -25.19 4.08
C LEU A 360 -10.80 -24.55 2.66
N ASP A 361 -11.87 -24.01 2.08
CA ASP A 361 -11.75 -23.33 0.78
C ASP A 361 -10.90 -22.05 0.87
N GLY A 362 -10.28 -21.67 -0.24
CA GLY A 362 -9.33 -20.57 -0.34
C GLY A 362 -9.47 -19.71 -1.60
N GLY A 363 -8.38 -19.08 -2.02
CA GLY A 363 -8.48 -18.05 -3.06
C GLY A 363 -9.34 -16.87 -2.59
N GLY A 364 -10.18 -16.31 -3.46
CA GLY A 364 -11.10 -15.23 -3.08
C GLY A 364 -12.19 -15.63 -2.09
N SER A 365 -12.35 -16.92 -1.78
CA SER A 365 -13.22 -17.37 -0.69
C SER A 365 -12.65 -17.00 0.69
N SER A 366 -11.32 -16.86 0.82
CA SER A 366 -10.65 -16.62 2.10
C SER A 366 -11.09 -15.31 2.74
N THR A 367 -11.90 -15.43 3.79
CA THR A 367 -12.52 -14.32 4.52
C THR A 367 -12.50 -14.63 6.01
N MET A 368 -11.96 -13.71 6.81
CA MET A 368 -12.07 -13.71 8.28
C MET A 368 -12.88 -12.50 8.75
N LEU A 369 -13.82 -12.78 9.64
CA LEU A 369 -14.70 -11.80 10.27
C LEU A 369 -14.47 -11.76 11.77
N ALA A 370 -14.44 -10.57 12.37
CA ALA A 370 -14.45 -10.38 13.82
C ALA A 370 -15.26 -9.14 14.21
N ARG A 371 -15.70 -9.07 15.47
CA ARG A 371 -16.18 -7.82 16.08
C ARG A 371 -15.04 -7.05 16.72
N GLU A 372 -15.17 -5.74 16.76
CA GLU A 372 -14.42 -4.89 17.69
C GLU A 372 -15.14 -4.83 19.05
N PRO A 373 -14.41 -4.72 20.17
CA PRO A 373 -15.01 -4.56 21.50
C PRO A 373 -15.99 -3.38 21.58
N GLY A 374 -17.22 -3.67 21.99
CA GLY A 374 -18.33 -2.70 22.02
C GLY A 374 -19.12 -2.60 20.69
N SER A 375 -18.75 -3.35 19.65
CA SER A 375 -19.53 -3.46 18.41
C SER A 375 -20.62 -4.54 18.49
N ALA A 376 -21.76 -4.28 17.85
CA ALA A 376 -22.80 -5.28 17.61
C ALA A 376 -22.49 -6.16 16.37
N ASP A 377 -21.73 -5.63 15.42
CA ASP A 377 -21.52 -6.17 14.08
C ASP A 377 -20.09 -6.65 13.87
N VAL A 378 -19.95 -7.71 13.05
CA VAL A 378 -18.65 -8.16 12.52
C VAL A 378 -18.23 -7.36 11.29
N GLN A 379 -16.93 -7.13 11.13
CA GLN A 379 -16.30 -6.60 9.93
C GLN A 379 -15.30 -7.61 9.35
N VAL A 380 -14.78 -7.34 8.15
CA VAL A 380 -13.70 -8.12 7.51
C VAL A 380 -12.35 -7.62 8.03
N GLU A 381 -11.47 -8.53 8.45
CA GLU A 381 -10.15 -8.19 9.01
C GLU A 381 -8.99 -8.42 8.01
N ASN A 382 -9.17 -9.32 7.03
CA ASN A 382 -8.20 -9.68 6.00
C ASN A 382 -8.50 -8.97 4.65
N SER A 383 -7.73 -9.24 3.59
CA SER A 383 -7.94 -8.70 2.24
C SER A 383 -8.32 -9.80 1.23
N PRO A 384 -9.62 -10.02 0.94
CA PRO A 384 -10.06 -11.04 -0.01
C PRO A 384 -9.53 -10.82 -1.44
N SER A 385 -8.89 -11.84 -2.02
CA SER A 385 -8.12 -11.72 -3.28
C SER A 385 -8.92 -11.37 -4.54
N ASP A 386 -10.26 -11.35 -4.47
CA ASP A 386 -11.13 -10.99 -5.59
C ASP A 386 -11.53 -9.49 -5.54
N GLY A 387 -10.97 -8.72 -4.58
CA GLY A 387 -11.24 -7.28 -4.38
C GLY A 387 -12.40 -6.97 -3.41
N GLY A 388 -12.96 -8.00 -2.76
CA GLY A 388 -14.05 -7.92 -1.79
C GLY A 388 -14.54 -9.33 -1.42
N GLU A 389 -15.45 -9.44 -0.43
CA GLU A 389 -16.00 -10.73 -0.02
C GLU A 389 -16.63 -11.48 -1.20
N ARG A 390 -16.12 -12.69 -1.50
CA ARG A 390 -16.77 -13.61 -2.44
C ARG A 390 -18.06 -14.16 -1.85
N HIS A 391 -19.04 -14.41 -2.72
CA HIS A 391 -20.21 -15.21 -2.37
C HIS A 391 -19.82 -16.67 -2.10
N VAL A 392 -19.96 -17.12 -0.86
CA VAL A 392 -19.68 -18.50 -0.40
C VAL A 392 -20.97 -19.17 0.10
N PRO A 393 -21.07 -20.51 0.12
CA PRO A 393 -22.25 -21.18 0.67
C PRO A 393 -22.33 -21.11 2.19
N ASN A 394 -21.19 -21.28 2.87
CA ASN A 394 -21.13 -21.51 4.31
C ASN A 394 -19.83 -20.99 4.96
N GLY A 395 -19.79 -21.07 6.28
CA GLY A 395 -18.63 -20.79 7.11
C GLY A 395 -18.75 -21.41 8.50
N LEU A 396 -17.66 -21.30 9.26
CA LEU A 396 -17.62 -21.67 10.67
C LEU A 396 -17.67 -20.38 11.50
N ALA A 397 -18.71 -20.22 12.32
CA ALA A 397 -18.93 -19.04 13.14
C ALA A 397 -18.69 -19.33 14.62
N LEU A 398 -18.06 -18.39 15.31
CA LEU A 398 -17.87 -18.36 16.77
C LEU A 398 -18.92 -17.48 17.43
N TYR A 399 -19.41 -17.92 18.58
CA TYR A 399 -20.44 -17.26 19.37
C TYR A 399 -19.99 -17.17 20.83
N ALA A 400 -20.10 -15.98 21.41
CA ALA A 400 -19.94 -15.74 22.84
C ALA A 400 -21.29 -15.93 23.57
N PRO A 401 -21.28 -16.14 24.90
CA PRO A 401 -22.48 -16.02 25.72
C PRO A 401 -23.17 -14.65 25.54
N GLN A 402 -24.48 -14.59 25.77
CA GLN A 402 -25.19 -13.31 25.80
C GLN A 402 -24.70 -12.48 26.99
N GLY A 403 -24.02 -11.37 26.70
CA GLY A 403 -23.55 -10.42 27.72
C GLY A 403 -24.68 -9.65 28.39
N SER A 404 -24.38 -9.11 29.56
CA SER A 404 -25.33 -8.40 30.42
C SER A 404 -25.76 -7.03 29.89
N GLY A 405 -25.06 -6.48 28.88
CA GLY A 405 -25.24 -5.11 28.39
C GLY A 405 -24.82 -4.03 29.40
N LYS A 406 -24.26 -4.42 30.56
CA LYS A 406 -23.80 -3.50 31.61
C LYS A 406 -22.38 -3.07 31.30
N LEU A 407 -22.16 -1.76 31.29
CA LEU A 407 -20.87 -1.16 30.98
C LEU A 407 -19.75 -1.66 31.91
N LYS A 408 -18.81 -2.41 31.34
CA LYS A 408 -17.62 -2.97 31.99
C LYS A 408 -16.34 -2.18 31.66
N GLY A 409 -16.25 -1.61 30.45
CA GLY A 409 -15.12 -0.81 30.00
C GLY A 409 -15.43 0.01 28.75
N PHE A 410 -14.41 0.70 28.23
CA PHE A 410 -14.48 1.43 26.96
C PHE A 410 -13.33 1.02 26.03
N TRP A 411 -13.62 0.80 24.76
CA TRP A 411 -12.62 0.65 23.71
C TRP A 411 -12.36 2.01 23.07
N LEU A 412 -11.14 2.55 23.19
CA LEU A 412 -10.79 3.87 22.68
C LEU A 412 -9.92 3.76 21.44
N GLU A 413 -10.33 4.48 20.40
CA GLU A 413 -9.59 4.61 19.15
C GLU A 413 -9.64 6.06 18.66
N THR A 414 -8.81 6.38 17.66
CA THR A 414 -9.02 7.56 16.83
C THR A 414 -10.16 7.28 15.86
N ALA A 415 -11.06 8.25 15.63
CA ALA A 415 -12.16 8.09 14.67
C ALA A 415 -11.67 7.93 13.22
N SER A 416 -10.39 8.24 12.98
CA SER A 416 -9.64 7.86 11.79
C SER A 416 -8.81 6.62 12.09
N ASP A 417 -9.07 5.54 11.35
CA ASP A 417 -8.33 4.28 11.42
C ASP A 417 -6.90 4.51 10.88
N PRO A 418 -5.82 4.17 11.62
CA PRO A 418 -4.45 4.31 11.14
C PRO A 418 -4.18 3.72 9.75
N ALA A 419 -4.82 2.60 9.38
CA ALA A 419 -4.64 1.97 8.06
C ALA A 419 -5.35 2.70 6.90
N ARG A 420 -6.30 3.60 7.20
CA ARG A 420 -7.10 4.35 6.22
C ARG A 420 -7.00 5.88 6.35
N ALA A 421 -6.32 6.37 7.39
CA ALA A 421 -6.13 7.79 7.63
C ALA A 421 -5.16 8.43 6.60
N PRO A 422 -5.30 9.72 6.28
CA PRO A 422 -4.38 10.42 5.38
C PRO A 422 -2.91 10.32 5.79
N GLY A 423 -2.07 9.91 4.85
CA GLY A 423 -0.63 9.87 5.02
C GLY A 423 0.09 9.91 3.69
N LEU A 424 1.41 10.08 3.77
CA LEU A 424 2.33 10.07 2.64
C LEU A 424 3.52 9.15 2.99
N ALA A 425 3.21 8.00 3.57
CA ALA A 425 4.12 6.86 3.71
C ALA A 425 4.23 6.13 2.36
N PRO A 426 5.19 5.19 2.20
CA PRO A 426 5.28 4.35 1.00
C PRO A 426 4.05 3.44 0.79
N VAL A 427 3.37 3.09 1.89
CA VAL A 427 2.13 2.30 1.95
C VAL A 427 0.95 3.17 2.39
N ALA A 428 -0.28 2.66 2.21
CA ALA A 428 -1.49 3.35 2.67
C ALA A 428 -1.59 3.43 4.20
N GLY A 429 -2.25 4.48 4.69
CA GLY A 429 -2.41 4.77 6.12
C GLY A 429 -1.64 6.01 6.57
N GLY A 430 -1.76 6.32 7.86
CA GLY A 430 -1.22 7.53 8.47
C GLY A 430 -1.13 7.43 10.00
N ARG A 431 -0.78 8.56 10.64
CA ARG A 431 -0.49 8.63 12.08
C ARG A 431 -1.52 9.44 12.87
N PRO A 432 -2.78 8.99 13.00
CA PRO A 432 -3.81 9.73 13.72
C PRO A 432 -3.56 9.78 15.24
N ASP A 433 -2.65 8.93 15.75
CA ASP A 433 -2.05 9.00 17.09
C ASP A 433 -1.28 10.32 17.36
N ARG A 434 -0.97 11.08 16.30
CA ARG A 434 -0.27 12.36 16.35
C ARG A 434 -1.18 13.53 16.04
N VAL A 435 -0.94 14.68 16.67
CA VAL A 435 -1.69 15.93 16.47
C VAL A 435 -0.74 17.13 16.55
N PHE A 436 -1.02 18.22 15.84
CA PHE A 436 -0.23 19.46 15.93
C PHE A 436 -0.80 20.42 16.98
N PRO A 437 0.03 21.23 17.68
CA PRO A 437 -0.40 22.27 18.61
C PRO A 437 -1.53 23.15 18.05
N GLY A 438 -2.61 23.31 18.82
CA GLY A 438 -3.79 24.09 18.43
C GLY A 438 -4.80 23.36 17.53
N LEU A 439 -4.46 22.17 17.01
CA LEU A 439 -5.35 21.33 16.20
C LEU A 439 -6.03 20.25 17.04
N THR A 440 -6.87 19.44 16.41
CA THR A 440 -7.73 18.48 17.09
C THR A 440 -7.65 17.06 16.52
N ARG A 441 -8.12 16.10 17.31
CA ARG A 441 -8.39 14.73 16.87
C ARG A 441 -9.70 14.25 17.46
N ARG A 442 -10.61 13.75 16.62
CA ARG A 442 -11.79 13.02 17.09
C ARG A 442 -11.41 11.61 17.55
N LEU A 443 -11.86 11.25 18.74
CA LEU A 443 -11.72 9.92 19.34
C LEU A 443 -13.08 9.22 19.42
N THR A 444 -13.05 7.91 19.54
CA THR A 444 -14.20 7.05 19.87
C THR A 444 -14.00 6.44 21.26
N ALA A 445 -15.10 6.03 21.89
CA ALA A 445 -15.11 5.26 23.13
C ALA A 445 -16.31 4.31 23.10
N ALA A 446 -16.15 3.14 22.48
CA ALA A 446 -17.22 2.15 22.42
C ALA A 446 -17.37 1.48 23.80
N GLY A 447 -18.52 1.67 24.44
CA GLY A 447 -18.82 1.02 25.71
C GLY A 447 -19.03 -0.48 25.51
N TYR A 448 -18.40 -1.31 26.34
CA TYR A 448 -18.50 -2.77 26.25
C TYR A 448 -18.84 -3.43 27.59
N ASP A 449 -19.47 -4.61 27.56
CA ASP A 449 -19.83 -5.42 28.74
C ASP A 449 -18.83 -6.55 29.03
N GLU A 450 -19.11 -7.45 29.97
CA GLU A 450 -18.22 -8.55 30.31
C GLU A 450 -17.98 -9.58 29.19
N THR A 451 -18.75 -9.54 28.09
CA THR A 451 -18.50 -10.36 26.89
C THR A 451 -17.85 -9.57 25.74
N TYR A 452 -17.40 -8.34 26.01
CA TYR A 452 -17.00 -7.33 25.03
C TYR A 452 -18.12 -6.94 24.04
N GLY A 453 -19.38 -7.31 24.35
CA GLY A 453 -20.57 -6.89 23.60
C GLY A 453 -20.91 -5.41 23.84
N PRO A 454 -21.79 -4.81 23.01
CA PRO A 454 -22.13 -3.39 23.08
C PRO A 454 -22.86 -3.03 24.38
N ALA A 455 -22.34 -2.05 25.13
CA ALA A 455 -22.90 -1.58 26.39
C ALA A 455 -23.09 -0.05 26.43
N ALA A 456 -24.23 0.41 26.92
CA ALA A 456 -24.58 1.83 26.89
C ALA A 456 -23.81 2.66 27.94
N GLY A 457 -22.87 3.49 27.49
CA GLY A 457 -22.06 4.34 28.36
C GLY A 457 -21.70 5.68 27.74
N THR A 458 -22.05 6.78 28.42
CA THR A 458 -21.45 8.10 28.15
C THR A 458 -20.24 8.29 29.05
N PRO A 459 -19.01 8.35 28.53
CA PRO A 459 -17.82 8.57 29.33
C PRO A 459 -17.61 10.04 29.70
N SER A 460 -17.03 10.26 30.87
CA SER A 460 -16.19 11.43 31.15
C SER A 460 -14.79 11.22 30.54
N TRP A 461 -14.08 12.30 30.20
CA TRP A 461 -12.77 12.23 29.56
C TRP A 461 -11.70 12.99 30.34
N ARG A 462 -10.48 12.46 30.38
CA ARG A 462 -9.29 13.12 30.93
C ARG A 462 -8.08 12.87 30.02
N ALA A 463 -7.13 13.80 30.00
CA ALA A 463 -5.80 13.62 29.42
C ALA A 463 -4.73 13.76 30.53
N ASN A 464 -3.62 13.03 30.43
CA ASN A 464 -2.56 13.02 31.43
C ASN A 464 -1.17 12.76 30.80
N PRO A 465 -0.22 13.72 30.85
CA PRO A 465 -0.35 15.08 31.37
C PRO A 465 -1.30 15.96 30.54
N ALA A 466 -2.11 16.79 31.21
CA ALA A 466 -3.08 17.68 30.55
C ALA A 466 -2.45 18.93 29.89
N VAL A 467 -1.17 19.21 30.15
CA VAL A 467 -0.44 20.32 29.51
C VAL A 467 -0.27 20.13 28.00
N HIS A 468 -0.23 18.87 27.54
CA HIS A 468 -0.14 18.55 26.12
C HIS A 468 -1.49 18.61 25.41
N GLY A 469 -2.61 18.47 26.12
CA GLY A 469 -3.92 18.63 25.54
C GLY A 469 -5.06 18.27 26.49
N VAL A 470 -6.28 18.63 26.08
CA VAL A 470 -7.52 18.38 26.84
C VAL A 470 -8.58 17.76 25.93
N VAL A 471 -9.43 16.90 26.47
CA VAL A 471 -10.53 16.27 25.71
C VAL A 471 -11.86 16.93 26.07
N ARG A 472 -12.67 17.24 25.06
CA ARG A 472 -14.04 17.76 25.18
C ARG A 472 -14.91 17.00 24.21
N ASP A 473 -15.98 16.37 24.70
CA ASP A 473 -16.98 15.65 23.89
C ASP A 473 -16.36 14.61 22.92
N GLY A 474 -15.32 13.89 23.37
CA GLY A 474 -14.57 12.92 22.56
C GLY A 474 -13.61 13.53 21.52
N ARG A 475 -13.44 14.86 21.49
CA ARG A 475 -12.41 15.54 20.69
C ARG A 475 -11.23 15.93 21.58
N PHE A 476 -10.05 15.41 21.28
CA PHE A 476 -8.79 15.88 21.85
C PHE A 476 -8.39 17.21 21.20
N HIS A 477 -8.00 18.18 22.01
CA HIS A 477 -7.45 19.47 21.60
C HIS A 477 -5.98 19.54 22.02
N ALA A 478 -5.07 19.61 21.06
CA ALA A 478 -3.62 19.66 21.32
C ALA A 478 -3.18 21.06 21.77
N LEU A 479 -2.27 21.12 22.72
CA LEU A 479 -1.77 22.36 23.35
C LEU A 479 -0.26 22.49 23.19
N VAL A 480 0.54 21.84 24.04
CA VAL A 480 2.01 21.92 24.06
C VAL A 480 2.62 20.61 23.54
N PRO A 481 3.70 20.62 22.73
CA PRO A 481 4.37 19.41 22.27
C PRO A 481 4.68 18.42 23.41
N GLY A 482 4.46 17.12 23.17
CA GLY A 482 4.66 16.05 24.14
C GLY A 482 3.58 14.97 24.14
N GLN A 483 3.85 13.89 24.88
CA GLN A 483 2.99 12.70 24.92
C GLN A 483 1.97 12.77 26.06
N THR A 484 0.77 12.25 25.84
CA THR A 484 -0.29 12.23 26.85
C THR A 484 -1.20 11.01 26.67
N THR A 485 -1.61 10.40 27.78
CA THR A 485 -2.62 9.33 27.79
C THR A 485 -3.99 9.96 27.96
N VAL A 486 -4.88 9.74 27.00
CA VAL A 486 -6.31 10.01 27.14
C VAL A 486 -6.97 8.81 27.82
N THR A 487 -7.87 9.09 28.78
CA THR A 487 -8.74 8.12 29.44
C THR A 487 -10.19 8.51 29.21
N ALA A 488 -11.04 7.55 28.85
CA ALA A 488 -12.50 7.67 28.94
C ALA A 488 -13.00 6.79 30.09
N SER A 489 -13.90 7.29 30.93
CA SER A 489 -14.36 6.57 32.13
C SER A 489 -15.78 6.91 32.59
N ARG A 490 -16.44 5.94 33.22
CA ARG A 490 -17.75 6.08 33.88
C ARG A 490 -17.84 5.10 35.05
N GLY A 491 -17.62 5.59 36.27
CA GLY A 491 -17.41 4.73 37.44
C GLY A 491 -16.14 3.89 37.25
N ASP A 492 -16.23 2.59 37.53
CA ASP A 492 -15.10 1.67 37.37
C ASP A 492 -14.77 1.34 35.91
N ALA A 493 -15.73 1.49 34.99
CA ALA A 493 -15.53 1.26 33.56
C ALA A 493 -14.61 2.34 32.98
N LYS A 494 -13.49 1.90 32.39
CA LYS A 494 -12.39 2.73 31.88
C LYS A 494 -11.89 2.20 30.53
N GLY A 495 -11.17 3.06 29.82
CA GLY A 495 -10.37 2.73 28.63
C GLY A 495 -9.40 3.87 28.31
N THR A 496 -8.32 3.57 27.57
CA THR A 496 -7.20 4.48 27.33
C THR A 496 -6.66 4.43 25.90
N ILE A 497 -6.12 5.57 25.44
CA ILE A 497 -5.34 5.71 24.21
C ILE A 497 -4.19 6.71 24.43
N GLY A 498 -3.00 6.40 23.91
CA GLY A 498 -1.86 7.31 23.91
C GLY A 498 -1.88 8.24 22.68
N LEU A 499 -1.62 9.53 22.88
CA LEU A 499 -1.49 10.53 21.81
C LEU A 499 -0.17 11.29 21.94
N THR A 500 0.39 11.71 20.81
CA THR A 500 1.59 12.56 20.76
C THR A 500 1.26 13.91 20.12
N VAL A 501 1.56 15.01 20.82
CA VAL A 501 1.55 16.35 20.24
C VAL A 501 2.92 16.67 19.67
N LEU A 502 2.98 16.93 18.37
CA LEU A 502 4.21 17.23 17.63
C LEU A 502 4.70 18.67 17.87
N GLN A 503 5.82 19.04 17.27
CA GLN A 503 6.20 20.45 17.15
C GLN A 503 5.17 21.24 16.31
N PRO A 504 5.15 22.59 16.37
CA PRO A 504 4.22 23.41 15.59
C PRO A 504 4.22 23.06 14.09
N LEU A 505 3.02 23.04 13.50
CA LEU A 505 2.81 22.80 12.07
C LEU A 505 3.62 23.81 11.24
N GLN A 506 4.44 23.31 10.33
CA GLN A 506 5.26 24.12 9.41
C GLN A 506 4.75 24.05 7.96
N ARG A 507 4.26 22.88 7.53
CA ARG A 507 3.92 22.57 6.13
C ARG A 507 2.66 21.70 6.06
N LEU A 508 1.86 21.89 5.01
CA LEU A 508 0.79 20.98 4.59
C LEU A 508 1.16 20.32 3.26
N GLY A 509 0.77 19.05 3.10
CA GLY A 509 0.72 18.32 1.83
C GLY A 509 -0.65 17.65 1.66
N ALA A 510 -0.91 17.12 0.47
CA ALA A 510 -2.10 16.33 0.18
C ALA A 510 -1.72 14.91 -0.25
N THR A 511 -2.62 13.95 -0.07
CA THR A 511 -2.37 12.53 -0.45
C THR A 511 -2.43 12.28 -1.96
N ALA A 512 -2.55 13.31 -2.78
CA ALA A 512 -2.63 13.23 -4.24
C ALA A 512 -2.08 14.51 -4.90
N ASP A 513 -1.16 14.36 -5.85
CA ASP A 513 -0.55 15.49 -6.59
C ASP A 513 -1.50 16.11 -7.63
N ARG A 514 -2.51 15.36 -8.08
CA ARG A 514 -3.65 15.80 -8.91
C ARG A 514 -4.82 14.83 -8.74
N LEU A 515 -6.06 15.33 -8.80
CA LEU A 515 -7.28 14.53 -8.88
C LEU A 515 -7.85 14.57 -10.30
N GLY A 516 -7.83 13.44 -10.99
CA GLY A 516 -8.51 13.25 -12.28
C GLY A 516 -9.88 12.59 -12.09
N MET A 517 -10.94 13.15 -12.69
CA MET A 517 -12.28 12.54 -12.73
C MET A 517 -12.76 12.45 -14.18
N PRO A 518 -13.20 11.29 -14.70
CA PRO A 518 -13.47 11.12 -16.14
C PRO A 518 -14.77 11.77 -16.64
N GLY A 519 -15.47 12.57 -15.82
CA GLY A 519 -16.64 13.33 -16.23
C GLY A 519 -17.57 13.70 -15.07
N LYS A 520 -18.79 14.14 -15.40
CA LYS A 520 -19.81 14.57 -14.44
C LYS A 520 -20.24 13.47 -13.48
N ASP A 521 -20.59 13.86 -12.26
CA ASP A 521 -21.08 13.04 -11.15
C ASP A 521 -20.10 11.96 -10.65
N ARG A 522 -18.91 11.85 -11.27
CA ARG A 522 -17.78 11.05 -10.80
C ARG A 522 -17.15 11.65 -9.56
N THR A 523 -16.45 10.81 -8.81
CA THR A 523 -15.78 11.15 -7.55
C THR A 523 -14.30 10.82 -7.58
N ALA A 524 -13.54 11.53 -6.75
CA ALA A 524 -12.16 11.20 -6.35
C ALA A 524 -12.00 11.55 -4.86
N THR A 525 -11.02 10.95 -4.18
CA THR A 525 -10.75 11.21 -2.75
C THR A 525 -9.36 11.79 -2.54
N PHE A 526 -9.21 12.61 -1.50
CA PHE A 526 -7.89 13.06 -1.02
C PHE A 526 -7.94 13.32 0.49
N GLY A 527 -6.79 13.22 1.14
CA GLY A 527 -6.58 13.68 2.51
C GLY A 527 -5.53 14.78 2.58
N VAL A 528 -5.39 15.39 3.76
CA VAL A 528 -4.41 16.45 4.03
C VAL A 528 -3.49 16.00 5.17
N VAL A 529 -2.18 16.16 4.96
CA VAL A 529 -1.13 15.72 5.89
C VAL A 529 -0.33 16.95 6.33
N GLY A 530 -0.20 17.14 7.64
CA GLY A 530 0.67 18.16 8.21
C GLY A 530 2.07 17.63 8.50
N TYR A 531 3.03 18.55 8.59
CA TYR A 531 4.43 18.29 8.93
C TYR A 531 4.97 19.34 9.90
N ASP A 532 5.77 18.90 10.87
CA ASP A 532 6.59 19.79 11.71
C ASP A 532 8.00 20.02 11.12
N ARG A 533 8.81 20.82 11.84
CA ARG A 533 10.20 21.15 11.50
C ARG A 533 11.16 19.94 11.42
N ASN A 534 10.80 18.82 12.03
CA ASN A 534 11.61 17.59 12.02
C ASN A 534 11.16 16.63 10.91
N GLY A 535 10.11 16.98 10.15
CA GLY A 535 9.49 16.09 9.18
C GLY A 535 8.55 15.04 9.78
N ASN A 536 8.22 15.13 11.08
CA ASN A 536 7.19 14.27 11.67
C ASN A 536 5.84 14.59 11.03
N SER A 537 5.11 13.56 10.60
CA SER A 537 3.83 13.73 9.90
C SER A 537 2.61 13.30 10.72
N ALA A 538 1.45 13.91 10.43
CA ALA A 538 0.14 13.49 10.93
C ALA A 538 -1.02 13.93 9.99
N PRO A 539 -2.12 13.15 9.88
CA PRO A 539 -3.33 13.58 9.18
C PRO A 539 -3.99 14.76 9.87
N ILE A 540 -4.43 15.76 9.12
CA ILE A 540 -5.25 16.86 9.65
C ILE A 540 -6.72 16.43 9.64
N ASP A 541 -7.41 16.52 10.79
CA ASP A 541 -8.86 16.25 10.83
C ASP A 541 -9.61 17.31 10.00
N PRO A 542 -10.61 16.94 9.17
CA PRO A 542 -11.37 17.89 8.35
C PRO A 542 -12.05 19.05 9.11
N ALA A 543 -12.22 18.92 10.44
CA ALA A 543 -12.76 19.97 11.30
C ALA A 543 -11.78 21.14 11.53
N ASP A 544 -10.48 20.93 11.33
CA ASP A 544 -9.42 21.95 11.51
C ASP A 544 -9.07 22.67 10.20
N LEU A 545 -9.73 22.32 9.08
CA LEU A 545 -9.42 22.79 7.74
C LEU A 545 -10.46 23.78 7.20
N THR A 546 -9.98 24.86 6.60
CA THR A 546 -10.78 25.69 5.69
C THR A 546 -10.49 25.29 4.25
N LEU A 547 -11.52 24.93 3.48
CA LEU A 547 -11.43 24.63 2.06
C LEU A 547 -11.92 25.79 1.20
N ASP A 548 -11.21 26.05 0.10
CA ASP A 548 -11.47 27.11 -0.86
C ASP A 548 -11.38 26.54 -2.30
N TYR A 549 -12.50 26.54 -3.02
CA TYR A 549 -12.69 25.86 -4.30
C TYR A 549 -13.94 26.38 -5.04
N ASP A 550 -14.01 26.18 -6.36
CA ASP A 550 -15.21 26.53 -7.15
C ASP A 550 -16.36 25.53 -6.93
N LYS A 551 -17.41 26.00 -6.26
CA LYS A 551 -18.62 25.23 -5.92
C LYS A 551 -19.53 24.95 -7.12
N ASN A 552 -19.29 25.60 -8.28
CA ASN A 552 -19.97 25.32 -9.55
C ASN A 552 -19.32 24.16 -10.30
N LEU A 553 -18.02 23.92 -10.09
CA LEU A 553 -17.28 22.79 -10.65
C LEU A 553 -17.32 21.56 -9.73
N PHE A 554 -17.21 21.77 -8.41
CA PHE A 554 -17.03 20.69 -7.44
C PHE A 554 -18.05 20.72 -6.30
N GLU A 555 -18.33 19.54 -5.76
CA GLU A 555 -18.87 19.33 -4.43
C GLU A 555 -17.78 18.64 -3.60
N VAL A 556 -17.41 19.20 -2.45
CA VAL A 556 -16.41 18.60 -1.56
C VAL A 556 -17.04 18.33 -0.21
N THR A 557 -17.04 17.06 0.21
CA THR A 557 -17.62 16.57 1.47
C THR A 557 -16.59 15.82 2.28
N THR A 558 -16.78 15.75 3.60
CA THR A 558 -15.93 14.93 4.49
C THR A 558 -16.24 13.45 4.26
N ALA A 559 -15.21 12.67 3.97
CA ALA A 559 -15.28 11.21 3.90
C ALA A 559 -14.93 10.58 5.25
N GLU A 560 -14.93 9.25 5.29
CA GLU A 560 -14.47 8.49 6.45
C GLU A 560 -12.96 8.70 6.71
N HIS A 561 -12.54 8.40 7.94
CA HIS A 561 -11.16 8.46 8.42
C HIS A 561 -10.38 9.76 8.17
N GLY A 562 -11.08 10.89 8.06
CA GLY A 562 -10.47 12.22 7.92
C GLY A 562 -10.08 12.59 6.48
N SER A 563 -10.52 11.83 5.48
CA SER A 563 -10.38 12.19 4.07
C SER A 563 -11.53 13.11 3.59
N PHE A 564 -11.43 13.58 2.35
CA PHE A 564 -12.49 14.27 1.63
C PHE A 564 -12.88 13.49 0.36
N THR A 565 -14.17 13.53 0.02
CA THR A 565 -14.68 13.14 -1.30
C THR A 565 -14.92 14.40 -2.12
N VAL A 566 -14.33 14.45 -3.31
CA VAL A 566 -14.59 15.45 -4.34
C VAL A 566 -15.51 14.83 -5.38
N LYS A 567 -16.60 15.49 -5.73
CA LYS A 567 -17.53 15.09 -6.79
C LYS A 567 -17.61 16.16 -7.87
N ALA A 568 -17.51 15.76 -9.14
CA ALA A 568 -17.64 16.65 -10.28
C ALA A 568 -19.10 17.06 -10.55
N ARG A 569 -19.39 18.36 -10.65
CA ARG A 569 -20.71 18.89 -11.03
C ARG A 569 -20.91 19.07 -12.54
N GLN A 570 -19.83 19.20 -13.29
CA GLN A 570 -19.81 19.47 -14.73
C GLN A 570 -19.16 18.32 -15.50
N ALA A 571 -19.36 18.25 -16.82
CA ALA A 571 -18.83 17.16 -17.65
C ALA A 571 -17.34 17.34 -17.98
N THR A 572 -16.89 18.59 -18.09
CA THR A 572 -15.50 19.00 -18.23
C THR A 572 -15.21 20.15 -17.27
N GLY A 573 -13.93 20.43 -17.01
CA GLY A 573 -13.48 21.61 -16.28
C GLY A 573 -12.18 21.36 -15.50
N SER A 574 -11.61 22.40 -14.91
CA SER A 574 -10.50 22.24 -13.96
C SER A 574 -10.44 23.39 -12.96
N GLY A 575 -9.75 23.17 -11.84
CA GLY A 575 -9.59 24.16 -10.78
C GLY A 575 -8.73 23.64 -9.63
N LEU A 576 -8.57 24.47 -8.60
CA LEU A 576 -7.84 24.12 -7.39
C LEU A 576 -8.80 23.90 -6.22
N ILE A 577 -8.49 22.93 -5.37
CA ILE A 577 -9.01 22.86 -4.00
C ILE A 577 -7.86 23.28 -3.07
N THR A 578 -7.95 24.48 -2.49
CA THR A 578 -6.96 24.95 -1.51
C THR A 578 -7.42 24.60 -0.11
N ALA A 579 -6.62 23.84 0.62
CA ALA A 579 -6.84 23.46 2.01
C ALA A 579 -5.92 24.29 2.91
N ARG A 580 -6.48 24.94 3.94
CA ARG A 580 -5.76 25.88 4.82
C ARG A 580 -5.91 25.54 6.30
N VAL A 581 -4.79 25.63 7.03
CA VAL A 581 -4.71 25.68 8.50
C VAL A 581 -4.08 27.03 8.88
N GLY A 582 -4.90 27.97 9.33
CA GLY A 582 -4.45 29.35 9.62
C GLY A 582 -3.86 30.03 8.38
N ARG A 583 -2.53 30.25 8.38
CA ARG A 583 -1.78 30.82 7.24
C ARG A 583 -1.09 29.77 6.36
N ILE A 584 -1.05 28.50 6.77
CA ILE A 584 -0.39 27.43 6.04
C ILE A 584 -1.41 26.81 5.09
N SER A 585 -1.03 26.60 3.83
CA SER A 585 -1.93 26.09 2.80
C SER A 585 -1.26 25.08 1.88
N THR A 586 -2.03 24.10 1.42
CA THR A 586 -1.71 23.25 0.27
C THR A 586 -2.83 23.35 -0.77
N ALA A 587 -2.54 23.05 -2.03
CA ALA A 587 -3.51 23.14 -3.13
C ALA A 587 -3.49 21.85 -3.94
N VAL A 588 -4.67 21.24 -4.11
CA VAL A 588 -4.86 20.04 -4.92
C VAL A 588 -5.39 20.45 -6.30
N PRO A 589 -4.67 20.17 -7.40
CA PRO A 589 -5.17 20.39 -8.75
C PRO A 589 -6.24 19.36 -9.09
N VAL A 590 -7.39 19.81 -9.61
CA VAL A 590 -8.51 18.94 -9.99
C VAL A 590 -8.86 19.15 -11.45
N THR A 591 -8.99 18.05 -12.20
CA THR A 591 -9.34 18.04 -13.62
C THR A 591 -10.50 17.09 -13.88
N VAL A 592 -11.52 17.55 -14.60
CA VAL A 592 -12.73 16.81 -14.93
C VAL A 592 -12.85 16.67 -16.44
N GLY A 593 -13.14 15.44 -16.89
CA GLY A 593 -13.28 15.09 -18.29
C GLY A 593 -11.97 15.23 -19.08
N PHE A 594 -12.09 15.06 -20.39
CA PHE A 594 -10.99 15.22 -21.34
C PHE A 594 -11.47 16.01 -22.55
N GLU A 595 -10.56 16.78 -23.14
CA GLU A 595 -10.65 17.31 -24.50
C GLU A 595 -9.94 16.32 -25.44
N ASP A 596 -10.66 15.77 -26.42
CA ASP A 596 -10.08 14.93 -27.47
C ASP A 596 -9.37 15.84 -28.50
N LYS A 597 -8.04 15.91 -28.45
CA LYS A 597 -7.21 16.69 -29.39
C LYS A 597 -6.71 15.82 -30.53
N PRO A 598 -6.93 16.17 -31.82
CA PRO A 598 -6.39 15.41 -32.94
C PRO A 598 -4.86 15.29 -32.89
N VAL A 599 -4.35 14.09 -33.20
CA VAL A 599 -2.92 13.78 -33.33
C VAL A 599 -2.61 13.29 -34.74
N ALA A 600 -3.47 12.43 -35.30
CA ALA A 600 -3.43 12.03 -36.71
C ALA A 600 -4.84 11.66 -37.19
N ASP A 601 -5.25 12.23 -38.32
CA ASP A 601 -6.46 11.89 -39.06
C ASP A 601 -6.25 10.68 -39.99
N PHE A 602 -5.02 10.49 -40.49
CA PHE A 602 -4.63 9.49 -41.48
C PHE A 602 -5.12 9.75 -42.92
N GLU A 603 -5.54 10.98 -43.23
CA GLU A 603 -6.00 11.38 -44.57
C GLU A 603 -4.88 11.29 -45.63
N ASP A 604 -3.68 11.78 -45.31
CA ASP A 604 -2.47 11.52 -46.13
C ASP A 604 -1.78 10.21 -45.71
N ALA A 605 -2.36 9.10 -46.13
CA ALA A 605 -1.78 7.77 -45.95
C ALA A 605 -0.44 7.56 -46.70
N ALA A 606 -0.11 8.40 -47.70
CA ALA A 606 1.11 8.26 -48.49
C ALA A 606 2.35 8.84 -47.75
N ALA A 607 2.14 9.76 -46.81
CA ALA A 607 3.19 10.27 -45.94
C ALA A 607 3.63 9.27 -44.84
N TRP A 608 2.88 8.20 -44.59
CA TRP A 608 3.21 7.21 -43.55
C TRP A 608 4.15 6.11 -44.08
N THR A 609 5.18 5.79 -43.28
CA THR A 609 6.20 4.81 -43.63
C THR A 609 5.92 3.45 -42.97
N PHE A 610 5.85 2.40 -43.79
CA PHE A 610 5.81 1.01 -43.32
C PHE A 610 7.19 0.55 -42.83
N ALA A 611 7.21 -0.19 -41.73
CA ALA A 611 8.34 -1.03 -41.35
C ALA A 611 7.85 -2.31 -40.68
N ALA A 612 8.72 -3.31 -40.53
CA ALA A 612 8.37 -4.56 -39.84
C ALA A 612 9.55 -5.16 -39.08
N ALA A 613 9.24 -6.01 -38.09
CA ALA A 613 10.22 -6.85 -37.40
C ALA A 613 9.82 -8.32 -37.56
N ARG A 614 10.66 -9.09 -38.26
CA ARG A 614 10.45 -10.53 -38.58
C ARG A 614 9.11 -10.80 -39.27
N ALA A 615 8.67 -9.86 -40.10
CA ALA A 615 7.42 -9.84 -40.85
C ALA A 615 7.62 -9.02 -42.13
N THR A 616 6.67 -9.11 -43.07
CA THR A 616 6.58 -8.24 -44.26
C THR A 616 5.18 -7.61 -44.32
N GLY A 617 4.94 -6.67 -45.23
CA GLY A 617 3.66 -5.97 -45.33
C GLY A 617 3.75 -4.65 -46.10
N SER A 618 2.70 -3.84 -45.99
CA SER A 618 2.56 -2.54 -46.64
C SER A 618 1.58 -1.62 -45.91
N LEU A 619 1.62 -0.34 -46.29
CA LEU A 619 0.60 0.65 -45.97
C LEU A 619 -0.16 1.06 -47.25
N SER A 620 -1.44 1.40 -47.13
CA SER A 620 -2.21 2.06 -48.20
C SER A 620 -3.32 2.95 -47.63
N ALA A 621 -3.79 3.90 -48.43
CA ALA A 621 -5.07 4.55 -48.15
C ALA A 621 -6.23 3.54 -48.22
N ALA A 622 -7.27 3.78 -47.43
CA ALA A 622 -8.57 3.10 -47.47
C ALA A 622 -9.64 4.01 -46.85
N PRO A 623 -10.95 3.70 -46.97
CA PRO A 623 -12.00 4.42 -46.23
C PRO A 623 -11.85 4.20 -44.72
N GLY A 624 -11.90 5.28 -43.95
CA GLY A 624 -11.87 5.26 -42.48
C GLY A 624 -13.22 4.92 -41.84
N GLN A 625 -13.31 5.19 -40.55
CA GLN A 625 -14.55 5.29 -39.79
C GLN A 625 -15.25 6.64 -40.07
N SER A 626 -14.48 7.71 -40.28
CA SER A 626 -14.98 9.07 -40.54
C SER A 626 -14.10 9.88 -41.51
N GLY A 627 -13.74 9.33 -42.67
CA GLY A 627 -12.94 10.02 -43.68
C GLY A 627 -12.07 9.06 -44.49
N GLY A 628 -10.84 9.49 -44.79
CA GLY A 628 -9.73 8.60 -45.11
C GLY A 628 -9.30 7.78 -43.90
N GLY A 629 -8.42 6.80 -44.13
CA GLY A 629 -7.90 5.93 -43.09
C GLY A 629 -6.69 5.14 -43.58
N LEU A 630 -5.81 4.77 -42.65
CA LEU A 630 -4.59 4.05 -42.96
C LEU A 630 -4.81 2.55 -42.85
N LYS A 631 -4.71 1.83 -43.97
CA LYS A 631 -4.70 0.36 -43.98
C LYS A 631 -3.28 -0.15 -43.76
N LEU A 632 -3.14 -1.10 -42.84
CA LEU A 632 -1.89 -1.80 -42.52
C LEU A 632 -2.09 -3.30 -42.82
N SER A 633 -1.48 -3.77 -43.91
CA SER A 633 -1.51 -5.17 -44.34
C SER A 633 -0.17 -5.84 -44.02
N TYR A 634 -0.15 -7.08 -43.50
CA TYR A 634 1.07 -7.72 -43.00
C TYR A 634 1.04 -9.26 -43.02
N ASP A 635 2.24 -9.85 -43.06
CA ASP A 635 2.50 -11.29 -43.03
C ASP A 635 3.32 -11.70 -41.80
N PHE A 636 2.66 -12.42 -40.89
CA PHE A 636 3.25 -12.97 -39.66
C PHE A 636 3.55 -14.48 -39.76
N THR A 637 3.49 -15.08 -40.94
CA THR A 637 3.89 -16.49 -41.19
C THR A 637 5.42 -16.69 -41.19
N THR A 638 6.16 -15.62 -41.49
CA THR A 638 7.61 -15.61 -41.78
C THR A 638 8.52 -15.93 -40.58
N SER A 639 8.01 -15.94 -39.34
CA SER A 639 8.80 -16.31 -38.14
C SER A 639 7.95 -16.96 -37.05
N THR A 640 8.60 -17.53 -36.04
CA THR A 640 8.00 -18.06 -34.80
C THR A 640 8.40 -17.28 -33.55
N ALA A 641 9.38 -16.37 -33.64
CA ALA A 641 9.66 -15.37 -32.61
C ALA A 641 8.54 -14.30 -32.58
N THR A 642 8.65 -13.25 -31.77
CA THR A 642 7.73 -12.10 -31.85
C THR A 642 7.83 -11.40 -33.21
N ARG A 643 6.68 -11.22 -33.87
CA ARG A 643 6.49 -10.47 -35.14
C ARG A 643 5.87 -9.11 -34.84
N ALA A 644 6.18 -8.09 -35.63
CA ALA A 644 5.48 -6.80 -35.58
C ALA A 644 5.45 -6.09 -36.94
N ALA A 645 4.37 -5.33 -37.18
CA ALA A 645 4.20 -4.45 -38.33
C ALA A 645 3.93 -3.02 -37.83
N TYR A 646 4.70 -2.05 -38.33
CA TYR A 646 4.78 -0.67 -37.84
C TYR A 646 4.28 0.33 -38.88
N ALA A 647 3.47 1.29 -38.43
CA ALA A 647 3.10 2.49 -39.18
C ALA A 647 3.75 3.71 -38.50
N SER A 648 4.68 4.36 -39.20
CA SER A 648 5.45 5.51 -38.65
C SER A 648 5.08 6.80 -39.39
N PRO A 649 4.82 7.92 -38.69
CA PRO A 649 4.53 9.21 -39.32
C PRO A 649 5.79 9.79 -39.99
N PRO A 650 5.66 10.72 -40.96
CA PRO A 650 6.79 11.30 -41.72
C PRO A 650 7.78 12.08 -40.85
N LYS A 651 7.31 12.60 -39.71
CA LYS A 651 8.11 13.10 -38.59
C LYS A 651 7.42 12.68 -37.29
N GLN A 652 8.15 12.66 -36.17
CA GLN A 652 7.53 12.47 -34.87
C GLN A 652 6.51 13.59 -34.58
N ILE A 653 5.28 13.22 -34.24
CA ILE A 653 4.19 14.17 -33.97
C ILE A 653 4.21 14.54 -32.50
N VAL A 654 4.51 15.81 -32.19
CA VAL A 654 4.43 16.34 -30.83
C VAL A 654 2.97 16.45 -30.42
N VAL A 655 2.63 15.98 -29.22
CA VAL A 655 1.26 15.99 -28.68
C VAL A 655 1.12 17.10 -27.64
N ASP A 656 0.12 17.97 -27.84
CA ASP A 656 -0.10 19.14 -27.00
C ASP A 656 -0.72 18.80 -25.64
N GLY A 657 -0.08 19.25 -24.56
CA GLY A 657 -0.58 19.12 -23.20
C GLY A 657 -0.13 17.84 -22.49
N GLN A 658 -0.98 17.33 -21.60
CA GLN A 658 -0.68 16.19 -20.71
C GLN A 658 -1.73 15.07 -20.85
N PRO A 659 -1.86 14.42 -22.04
CA PRO A 659 -2.87 13.39 -22.27
C PRO A 659 -2.80 12.25 -21.25
N GLN A 660 -3.95 11.84 -20.73
CA GLN A 660 -4.06 10.69 -19.81
C GLN A 660 -4.42 9.39 -20.56
N ALA A 661 -4.91 9.52 -21.80
CA ALA A 661 -5.10 8.41 -22.73
C ALA A 661 -4.96 8.90 -24.17
N PHE A 662 -4.89 7.96 -25.11
CA PHE A 662 -5.11 8.20 -26.54
C PHE A 662 -6.27 7.34 -27.03
N GLY A 663 -7.14 7.89 -27.87
CA GLY A 663 -8.22 7.16 -28.53
C GLY A 663 -7.87 6.93 -30.01
N LEU A 664 -8.22 5.77 -30.54
CA LEU A 664 -8.02 5.41 -31.95
C LEU A 664 -9.16 4.49 -32.42
N TRP A 665 -9.73 4.73 -33.60
CA TRP A 665 -10.60 3.74 -34.24
C TRP A 665 -9.74 2.67 -34.92
N ILE A 666 -10.04 1.40 -34.66
CA ILE A 666 -9.36 0.26 -35.30
C ILE A 666 -10.39 -0.72 -35.87
N HIS A 667 -10.30 -1.00 -37.16
CA HIS A 667 -11.03 -2.07 -37.83
C HIS A 667 -10.20 -3.35 -37.82
N SER A 668 -10.65 -4.38 -37.11
CA SER A 668 -9.95 -5.68 -37.06
C SER A 668 -10.76 -6.82 -37.68
N THR A 669 -10.10 -7.96 -37.86
CA THR A 669 -10.61 -9.24 -38.37
C THR A 669 -10.68 -10.32 -37.27
N GLY A 670 -10.35 -9.97 -36.02
CA GLY A 670 -10.46 -10.84 -34.85
C GLY A 670 -9.30 -11.81 -34.62
N LYS A 671 -8.14 -11.62 -35.28
CA LYS A 671 -7.00 -12.56 -35.24
C LYS A 671 -6.21 -12.56 -33.92
N GLY A 672 -6.36 -11.54 -33.07
CA GLY A 672 -5.86 -11.53 -31.70
C GLY A 672 -4.45 -10.98 -31.50
N GLU A 673 -3.90 -10.28 -32.49
CA GLU A 673 -2.69 -9.46 -32.40
C GLU A 673 -2.85 -8.30 -31.39
N TRP A 674 -1.72 -7.78 -30.89
CA TRP A 674 -1.67 -6.75 -29.85
C TRP A 674 -1.38 -5.36 -30.44
N PRO A 675 -2.36 -4.43 -30.49
CA PRO A 675 -2.15 -3.06 -30.94
C PRO A 675 -1.40 -2.26 -29.87
N SER A 676 -0.52 -1.35 -30.30
CA SER A 676 0.30 -0.52 -29.43
C SER A 676 0.66 0.80 -30.09
N LEU A 677 0.70 1.87 -29.31
CA LEU A 677 1.28 3.16 -29.68
C LEU A 677 2.63 3.29 -28.99
N GLU A 678 3.66 3.76 -29.71
CA GLU A 678 4.95 4.10 -29.12
C GLU A 678 5.20 5.60 -29.25
N PHE A 679 5.58 6.22 -28.14
CA PHE A 679 5.98 7.62 -28.05
C PHE A 679 7.42 7.73 -27.53
N TYR A 680 8.07 8.87 -27.80
CA TYR A 680 9.13 9.36 -26.93
C TYR A 680 8.57 10.43 -25.98
N ASP A 681 9.06 10.45 -24.75
CA ASP A 681 8.73 11.48 -23.77
C ASP A 681 9.71 12.68 -23.82
N ALA A 682 9.55 13.64 -22.91
CA ALA A 682 10.41 14.82 -22.87
C ALA A 682 11.87 14.53 -22.48
N LEU A 683 12.14 13.41 -21.79
CA LEU A 683 13.49 12.92 -21.49
C LEU A 683 14.08 12.07 -22.63
N GLY A 684 13.26 11.76 -23.65
CA GLY A 684 13.64 10.89 -24.77
C GLY A 684 13.47 9.39 -24.49
N GLN A 685 12.83 9.02 -23.37
CA GLN A 685 12.53 7.62 -23.06
C GLN A 685 11.36 7.11 -23.92
N SER A 686 11.37 5.83 -24.29
CA SER A 686 10.30 5.22 -25.08
C SER A 686 9.15 4.78 -24.17
N GLN A 687 7.94 5.26 -24.47
CA GLN A 687 6.71 4.98 -23.75
C GLN A 687 5.78 4.17 -24.68
N ILE A 688 5.56 2.88 -24.36
CA ILE A 688 4.75 1.95 -25.16
C ILE A 688 3.38 1.78 -24.50
N LEU A 689 2.36 2.40 -25.08
CA LEU A 689 0.97 2.28 -24.62
C LEU A 689 0.32 1.11 -25.35
N ARG A 690 -0.37 0.21 -24.62
CA ARG A 690 -0.93 -1.03 -25.19
C ARG A 690 -2.44 -1.06 -25.09
N GLY A 691 -3.10 -1.44 -26.18
CA GLY A 691 -4.54 -1.69 -26.21
C GLY A 691 -4.88 -3.12 -25.76
N PRO A 692 -6.18 -3.49 -25.75
CA PRO A 692 -6.59 -4.89 -25.65
C PRO A 692 -6.21 -5.68 -26.92
N TYR A 693 -5.99 -6.99 -26.79
CA TYR A 693 -5.80 -7.88 -27.94
C TYR A 693 -7.01 -7.84 -28.89
N MET A 694 -6.76 -7.85 -30.20
CA MET A 694 -7.81 -7.67 -31.21
C MET A 694 -8.58 -8.96 -31.52
N THR A 695 -9.41 -9.37 -30.56
CA THR A 695 -10.32 -10.53 -30.66
C THR A 695 -11.72 -10.14 -31.14
N TRP A 696 -11.87 -8.99 -31.82
CA TRP A 696 -13.13 -8.50 -32.39
C TRP A 696 -13.03 -8.29 -33.90
N THR A 697 -14.17 -8.32 -34.57
CA THR A 697 -14.28 -8.00 -36.00
C THR A 697 -15.02 -6.68 -36.19
N GLY A 698 -14.58 -5.87 -37.15
CA GLY A 698 -15.17 -4.55 -37.43
C GLY A 698 -14.48 -3.40 -36.69
N TRP A 699 -15.02 -2.18 -36.88
CA TRP A 699 -14.56 -0.96 -36.21
C TRP A 699 -14.84 -1.00 -34.70
N ARG A 700 -13.82 -0.64 -33.90
CA ARG A 700 -13.95 -0.38 -32.47
C ARG A 700 -13.06 0.80 -32.09
N TYR A 701 -13.57 1.67 -31.22
CA TYR A 701 -12.76 2.71 -30.58
C TYR A 701 -11.94 2.08 -29.44
N VAL A 702 -10.63 2.29 -29.47
CA VAL A 702 -9.66 1.73 -28.53
C VAL A 702 -8.98 2.86 -27.78
N GLU A 703 -9.04 2.82 -26.45
CA GLU A 703 -8.31 3.74 -25.59
C GLU A 703 -7.00 3.09 -25.09
N PHE A 704 -5.93 3.86 -25.17
CA PHE A 704 -4.58 3.53 -24.73
C PHE A 704 -4.22 4.45 -23.57
N ALA A 705 -4.29 3.95 -22.33
CA ALA A 705 -3.97 4.76 -21.15
C ALA A 705 -2.49 5.17 -21.12
N VAL A 706 -2.20 6.39 -20.68
CA VAL A 706 -0.84 6.88 -20.43
C VAL A 706 -0.49 6.60 -18.96
N PRO A 707 0.63 5.92 -18.66
CA PRO A 707 1.07 5.70 -17.29
C PRO A 707 1.30 7.00 -16.49
N ALA A 708 1.14 6.91 -15.17
CA ALA A 708 1.64 7.94 -14.28
C ALA A 708 3.17 8.11 -14.41
N GLY A 709 3.69 9.31 -14.14
CA GLY A 709 5.12 9.62 -14.18
C GLY A 709 5.72 9.94 -15.56
N VAL A 710 4.93 9.84 -16.65
CA VAL A 710 5.35 10.20 -18.02
C VAL A 710 5.65 11.69 -18.15
N ASN A 711 6.76 12.04 -18.84
CA ASN A 711 7.24 13.42 -19.01
C ASN A 711 6.75 14.06 -20.31
N TYR A 712 6.05 15.19 -20.23
CA TYR A 712 5.41 15.85 -21.39
C TYR A 712 6.27 16.98 -21.98
N PRO A 713 6.21 17.23 -23.31
CA PRO A 713 5.29 16.65 -24.29
C PRO A 713 5.71 15.27 -24.80
N LEU A 714 4.71 14.43 -25.07
CA LEU A 714 4.89 13.17 -25.79
C LEU A 714 5.08 13.43 -27.30
N LYS A 715 5.83 12.54 -27.95
CA LYS A 715 6.16 12.60 -29.38
C LYS A 715 5.85 11.24 -30.02
N LEU A 716 4.81 11.14 -30.84
CA LEU A 716 4.41 9.87 -31.47
C LEU A 716 5.55 9.35 -32.36
N ARG A 717 6.06 8.16 -32.04
CA ARG A 717 7.07 7.46 -32.82
C ARG A 717 6.43 6.59 -33.89
N ARG A 718 5.38 5.83 -33.54
CA ARG A 718 4.66 4.90 -34.44
C ARG A 718 3.42 4.29 -33.78
N PHE A 719 2.45 3.88 -34.59
CA PHE A 719 1.47 2.85 -34.24
C PHE A 719 2.00 1.49 -34.71
N TYR A 720 1.67 0.39 -34.01
CA TYR A 720 2.01 -0.95 -34.47
C TYR A 720 1.12 -2.06 -33.92
N VAL A 721 1.14 -3.21 -34.59
CA VAL A 721 0.62 -4.47 -34.07
C VAL A 721 1.74 -5.48 -33.89
N ALA A 722 1.63 -6.33 -32.86
CA ALA A 722 2.56 -7.42 -32.60
C ALA A 722 1.85 -8.75 -32.34
N GLU A 723 2.44 -9.84 -32.82
CA GLU A 723 2.05 -11.21 -32.49
C GLU A 723 3.21 -11.91 -31.75
N THR A 724 2.90 -12.42 -30.57
CA THR A 724 3.85 -13.06 -29.63
C THR A 724 3.69 -14.58 -29.59
N LYS A 725 2.54 -15.12 -30.02
CA LYS A 725 2.29 -16.57 -30.04
C LYS A 725 3.08 -17.22 -31.17
N ALA A 726 3.96 -18.17 -30.84
CA ALA A 726 4.85 -18.80 -31.81
C ALA A 726 4.10 -19.64 -32.87
N GLY A 727 2.96 -20.24 -32.51
CA GLY A 727 2.13 -21.05 -33.41
C GLY A 727 1.13 -20.27 -34.27
N ALA A 728 0.92 -18.97 -34.00
CA ALA A 728 -0.12 -18.18 -34.67
C ALA A 728 0.38 -17.59 -36.00
N LYS A 729 0.45 -18.41 -37.05
CA LYS A 729 0.92 -18.00 -38.39
C LYS A 729 -0.23 -17.63 -39.31
N TYR A 730 -0.27 -16.37 -39.75
CA TYR A 730 -1.29 -15.84 -40.66
C TYR A 730 -0.79 -14.57 -41.37
N THR A 731 -1.43 -14.24 -42.49
CA THR A 731 -1.49 -12.88 -43.05
C THR A 731 -2.74 -12.18 -42.52
N ASN A 732 -2.71 -10.85 -42.41
CA ASN A 732 -3.88 -10.06 -42.02
C ASN A 732 -3.82 -8.64 -42.59
N GLU A 733 -4.93 -7.92 -42.48
CA GLU A 733 -4.95 -6.46 -42.59
C GLU A 733 -5.93 -5.83 -41.61
N ILE A 734 -5.60 -4.60 -41.19
CA ILE A 734 -6.42 -3.76 -40.31
C ILE A 734 -6.48 -2.35 -40.88
N LEU A 735 -7.48 -1.57 -40.48
CA LEU A 735 -7.54 -0.14 -40.75
C LEU A 735 -7.47 0.64 -39.43
N ILE A 736 -6.81 1.80 -39.44
CA ILE A 736 -6.80 2.75 -38.33
C ILE A 736 -7.25 4.14 -38.80
N ASP A 737 -7.94 4.85 -37.93
CA ASP A 737 -8.51 6.19 -38.18
C ASP A 737 -8.61 6.97 -36.86
N GLY A 738 -8.52 8.31 -36.92
CA GLY A 738 -8.86 9.22 -35.84
C GLY A 738 -8.07 9.03 -34.55
N LEU A 739 -6.73 9.17 -34.62
CA LEU A 739 -5.90 9.19 -33.42
C LEU A 739 -6.08 10.52 -32.68
N VAL A 740 -6.66 10.47 -31.49
CA VAL A 740 -6.87 11.62 -30.60
C VAL A 740 -6.13 11.43 -29.27
N ALA A 741 -5.65 12.54 -28.70
CA ALA A 741 -5.07 12.62 -27.37
C ALA A 741 -6.13 13.11 -26.38
N LYS A 742 -6.37 12.37 -25.30
CA LYS A 742 -7.37 12.69 -24.27
C LYS A 742 -6.75 13.58 -23.21
N VAL A 743 -6.79 14.89 -23.44
CA VAL A 743 -6.08 15.89 -22.65
C VAL A 743 -7.01 16.46 -21.57
N PRO A 744 -6.67 16.36 -20.27
CA PRO A 744 -7.47 16.97 -19.22
C PRO A 744 -7.35 18.50 -19.30
N PRO A 745 -8.41 19.27 -19.00
CA PRO A 745 -8.35 20.73 -19.04
C PRO A 745 -7.23 21.29 -18.14
N ALA A 746 -6.52 22.30 -18.63
CA ALA A 746 -5.25 22.74 -18.04
C ALA A 746 -5.44 23.49 -16.70
N VAL A 747 -5.07 22.84 -15.60
CA VAL A 747 -4.95 23.47 -14.27
C VAL A 747 -3.51 23.87 -13.98
N SER A 748 -3.30 25.16 -13.71
CA SER A 748 -2.07 25.67 -13.10
C SER A 748 -2.21 25.64 -11.58
N ALA A 749 -1.14 25.23 -10.88
CA ALA A 749 -1.09 25.16 -9.44
C ALA A 749 0.13 25.94 -8.92
N PRO A 750 0.07 26.52 -7.70
CA PRO A 750 1.26 27.07 -7.06
C PRO A 750 2.35 26.00 -6.95
N ALA A 751 3.60 26.35 -7.28
CA ALA A 751 4.73 25.47 -7.04
C ALA A 751 4.82 25.13 -5.54
N ALA A 752 5.04 23.85 -5.21
CA ALA A 752 5.24 23.44 -3.82
C ALA A 752 6.47 24.17 -3.25
N PRO A 753 6.40 24.73 -2.02
CA PRO A 753 7.54 25.43 -1.43
C PRO A 753 8.71 24.45 -1.21
N LYS A 754 9.84 24.71 -1.86
CA LYS A 754 11.08 23.94 -1.66
C LYS A 754 11.53 24.07 -0.20
N VAL A 755 11.51 22.95 0.53
CA VAL A 755 11.94 22.90 1.94
C VAL A 755 13.42 22.52 1.98
N ALA A 756 14.27 23.42 2.46
CA ALA A 756 15.68 23.13 2.67
C ALA A 756 15.87 22.33 3.97
N ASP A 757 16.28 21.06 3.88
CA ASP A 757 16.53 20.24 5.07
C ASP A 757 17.83 20.65 5.78
N PRO A 758 17.84 20.80 7.13
CA PRO A 758 19.02 21.19 7.91
C PRO A 758 20.18 20.18 7.89
N VAL A 759 19.99 18.97 7.32
CA VAL A 759 21.12 18.07 7.03
C VAL A 759 22.08 18.67 5.98
N VAL A 760 21.58 19.51 5.06
CA VAL A 760 22.44 20.22 4.08
C VAL A 760 23.05 21.46 4.75
N LYS A 761 24.30 21.34 5.17
CA LYS A 761 25.04 22.40 5.87
C LYS A 761 25.96 23.17 4.88
N PRO A 762 26.22 24.48 5.08
CA PRO A 762 27.17 25.23 4.24
C PRO A 762 28.61 24.72 4.37
N SER A 763 28.96 24.19 5.54
CA SER A 763 30.24 23.59 5.90
C SER A 763 30.02 22.32 6.72
N VAL A 764 31.01 21.45 6.73
CA VAL A 764 31.14 20.28 7.62
C VAL A 764 32.59 20.12 8.14
N ALA A 765 33.44 21.12 7.93
CA ALA A 765 34.86 21.10 8.31
C ALA A 765 35.08 21.23 9.83
N GLU A 766 34.06 21.74 10.53
CA GLU A 766 33.96 21.89 11.98
C GLU A 766 33.54 20.60 12.70
N MET A 767 33.05 19.58 11.98
CA MET A 767 32.54 18.34 12.58
C MET A 767 33.68 17.33 12.86
N PRO A 768 33.65 16.58 13.97
CA PRO A 768 34.78 15.75 14.45
C PRO A 768 35.42 14.77 13.44
N TRP A 769 34.67 14.28 12.46
CA TRP A 769 35.21 13.48 11.36
C TRP A 769 34.30 13.52 10.13
N ARG A 770 34.82 13.07 8.97
CA ARG A 770 34.17 13.27 7.67
C ARG A 770 34.25 12.05 6.77
N PHE A 771 33.26 11.85 5.92
CA PHE A 771 33.31 10.86 4.83
C PHE A 771 32.77 11.46 3.52
N ALA A 772 33.15 10.91 2.38
CA ALA A 772 32.65 11.36 1.08
C ALA A 772 31.65 10.36 0.49
N VAL A 773 30.73 10.83 -0.34
CA VAL A 773 29.81 9.99 -1.14
C VAL A 773 29.84 10.42 -2.60
N MET A 774 29.98 9.45 -3.49
CA MET A 774 29.79 9.59 -4.94
C MET A 774 28.87 8.49 -5.48
N SER A 775 28.23 8.71 -6.62
CA SER A 775 27.39 7.72 -7.30
C SER A 775 27.24 8.08 -8.77
N ASP A 776 26.66 7.18 -9.57
CA ASP A 776 26.13 7.53 -10.90
C ASP A 776 27.19 8.17 -11.82
N ALA A 777 28.33 7.50 -11.94
CA ALA A 777 29.33 7.80 -12.96
C ALA A 777 28.95 7.16 -14.30
N GLN A 778 28.58 5.88 -14.31
CA GLN A 778 28.20 5.08 -15.49
C GLN A 778 29.22 5.17 -16.66
N PHE A 779 30.46 4.73 -16.43
CA PHE A 779 31.44 4.57 -17.52
C PHE A 779 31.57 3.12 -18.03
N VAL A 780 32.14 2.97 -19.23
CA VAL A 780 32.43 1.68 -19.87
C VAL A 780 33.89 1.53 -20.30
N ALA A 781 34.43 0.32 -20.17
CA ALA A 781 35.82 -0.02 -20.50
C ALA A 781 36.17 0.13 -21.98
N ARG A 782 35.19 0.05 -22.87
CA ARG A 782 35.35 0.32 -24.32
C ARG A 782 35.55 1.81 -24.66
N ALA A 783 35.34 2.73 -23.70
CA ALA A 783 35.50 4.18 -23.88
C ALA A 783 36.26 4.81 -22.70
N PRO A 784 37.51 4.37 -22.43
CA PRO A 784 38.25 4.74 -21.22
C PRO A 784 38.65 6.23 -21.18
N ASP A 785 38.75 6.88 -22.34
CA ASP A 785 39.08 8.31 -22.49
C ASP A 785 37.85 9.21 -22.69
N SER A 786 36.65 8.68 -22.40
CA SER A 786 35.40 9.44 -22.47
C SER A 786 35.31 10.55 -21.42
N ASP A 787 34.49 11.58 -21.69
CA ASP A 787 34.30 12.69 -20.76
C ASP A 787 33.63 12.25 -19.45
N ILE A 788 32.89 11.14 -19.48
CA ILE A 788 32.34 10.50 -18.28
C ILE A 788 33.46 9.99 -17.37
N VAL A 789 34.48 9.30 -17.92
CA VAL A 789 35.66 8.87 -17.14
C VAL A 789 36.47 10.07 -16.64
N LYS A 790 36.59 11.15 -17.43
CA LYS A 790 37.24 12.39 -16.99
C LYS A 790 36.51 13.03 -15.80
N ASN A 791 35.18 13.05 -15.82
CA ASN A 791 34.35 13.53 -14.70
C ASN A 791 34.48 12.62 -13.46
N ALA A 792 34.46 11.30 -13.63
CA ALA A 792 34.66 10.36 -12.52
C ALA A 792 36.04 10.55 -11.86
N ARG A 793 37.10 10.70 -12.66
CA ARG A 793 38.46 11.00 -12.18
C ARG A 793 38.56 12.37 -11.50
N ARG A 794 37.88 13.40 -12.05
CA ARG A 794 37.76 14.72 -11.39
C ARG A 794 37.15 14.57 -10.00
N THR A 795 36.02 13.88 -9.89
CA THR A 795 35.32 13.65 -8.62
C THR A 795 36.25 13.00 -7.60
N LEU A 796 36.96 11.92 -7.98
CA LEU A 796 37.89 11.23 -7.08
C LEU A 796 39.06 12.12 -6.62
N ARG A 797 39.57 13.01 -7.47
CA ARG A 797 40.60 14.01 -7.10
C ARG A 797 40.07 15.06 -6.14
N GLU A 798 38.88 15.60 -6.39
CA GLU A 798 38.22 16.57 -5.50
C GLU A 798 37.90 15.95 -4.13
N ILE A 799 37.45 14.70 -4.11
CA ILE A 799 37.22 13.90 -2.89
C ILE A 799 38.52 13.73 -2.10
N LYS A 800 39.60 13.29 -2.76
CA LYS A 800 40.91 13.09 -2.13
C LYS A 800 41.48 14.39 -1.56
N ALA A 801 41.32 15.51 -2.27
CA ALA A 801 41.74 16.83 -1.83
C ALA A 801 40.92 17.41 -0.65
N ALA A 802 39.78 16.78 -0.30
CA ALA A 802 38.97 17.17 0.86
C ALA A 802 39.27 16.34 2.13
N GLU A 803 40.18 15.36 2.05
CA GLU A 803 40.67 14.54 3.17
C GLU A 803 39.55 13.89 4.03
N PRO A 804 38.65 13.09 3.44
CA PRO A 804 37.69 12.28 4.20
C PRO A 804 38.37 11.04 4.81
N ASP A 805 37.81 10.54 5.92
CA ASP A 805 38.22 9.28 6.55
C ASP A 805 38.06 8.08 5.59
N PHE A 806 37.00 8.10 4.76
CA PHE A 806 36.71 7.13 3.70
C PHE A 806 35.71 7.68 2.67
N LEU A 807 35.57 6.96 1.55
CA LEU A 807 34.61 7.19 0.48
C LEU A 807 33.54 6.09 0.43
N LEU A 808 32.28 6.47 0.22
CA LEU A 808 31.21 5.59 -0.23
C LEU A 808 30.94 5.80 -1.71
N ILE A 809 30.94 4.71 -2.48
CA ILE A 809 30.52 4.67 -3.89
C ILE A 809 29.15 4.02 -3.90
N ASN A 810 28.09 4.82 -3.95
CA ASN A 810 26.71 4.36 -3.81
C ASN A 810 26.08 4.00 -5.17
N GLY A 811 26.66 2.99 -5.83
CA GLY A 811 26.17 2.42 -7.09
C GLY A 811 26.41 3.25 -8.35
N ASP A 812 26.19 2.57 -9.48
CA ASP A 812 26.29 3.08 -10.85
C ASP A 812 27.63 3.76 -11.17
N LEU A 813 28.74 3.14 -10.74
CA LEU A 813 30.08 3.60 -11.14
C LEU A 813 30.39 3.12 -12.57
N VAL A 814 29.99 1.89 -12.90
CA VAL A 814 30.03 1.33 -14.26
C VAL A 814 28.65 1.39 -14.92
N ASP A 815 28.56 1.16 -16.22
CA ASP A 815 27.29 1.21 -16.98
C ASP A 815 26.71 -0.19 -17.30
N GLU A 816 27.55 -1.18 -17.64
CA GLU A 816 27.09 -2.46 -18.22
C GLU A 816 27.47 -3.72 -17.43
N ALA A 817 28.21 -3.58 -16.32
CA ALA A 817 28.67 -4.71 -15.48
C ALA A 817 29.51 -5.78 -16.19
N SER A 818 30.25 -5.43 -17.26
CA SER A 818 31.23 -6.36 -17.84
C SER A 818 32.45 -6.52 -16.89
N PRO A 819 33.15 -7.68 -16.92
CA PRO A 819 34.41 -7.84 -16.18
C PRO A 819 35.44 -6.75 -16.51
N GLU A 820 35.45 -6.29 -17.77
CA GLU A 820 36.29 -5.21 -18.27
C GLU A 820 35.95 -3.86 -17.61
N ASP A 821 34.67 -3.54 -17.43
CA ASP A 821 34.23 -2.31 -16.73
C ASP A 821 34.70 -2.30 -15.28
N PHE A 822 34.56 -3.43 -14.57
CA PHE A 822 35.03 -3.55 -13.19
C PHE A 822 36.57 -3.49 -13.07
N ALA A 823 37.29 -4.03 -14.06
CA ALA A 823 38.75 -3.89 -14.15
C ALA A 823 39.18 -2.43 -14.43
N LEU A 824 38.45 -1.69 -15.28
CA LEU A 824 38.66 -0.25 -15.46
C LEU A 824 38.35 0.51 -14.16
N ALA A 825 37.22 0.21 -13.50
CA ALA A 825 36.81 0.86 -12.26
C ALA A 825 37.85 0.67 -11.14
N LYS A 826 38.34 -0.55 -10.93
CA LYS A 826 39.37 -0.84 -9.92
C LYS A 826 40.66 -0.05 -10.19
N ARG A 827 41.10 -0.02 -11.44
CA ARG A 827 42.27 0.78 -11.89
C ARG A 827 42.07 2.28 -11.66
N ILE A 828 40.92 2.85 -12.02
CA ILE A 828 40.62 4.28 -11.78
C ILE A 828 40.69 4.60 -10.27
N LEU A 829 40.10 3.76 -9.43
CA LEU A 829 40.12 3.94 -7.97
C LEU A 829 41.54 3.84 -7.41
N ASP A 830 42.34 2.87 -7.85
CA ASP A 830 43.72 2.70 -7.42
C ASP A 830 44.62 3.87 -7.86
N GLU A 831 44.47 4.36 -9.10
CA GLU A 831 45.24 5.48 -9.65
C GLU A 831 44.92 6.81 -8.95
N GLU A 832 43.64 7.16 -8.81
CA GLU A 832 43.25 8.46 -8.27
C GLU A 832 43.34 8.49 -6.73
N LEU A 833 42.81 7.46 -6.05
CA LEU A 833 42.85 7.39 -4.58
C LEU A 833 44.23 6.99 -4.07
N GLY A 834 45.03 6.22 -4.82
CA GLY A 834 46.41 5.87 -4.46
C GLY A 834 46.54 5.14 -3.12
N GLY A 835 45.48 4.45 -2.68
CA GLY A 835 45.40 3.80 -1.36
C GLY A 835 45.31 4.74 -0.15
N THR A 836 45.37 6.06 -0.32
CA THR A 836 45.36 7.01 0.82
C THR A 836 43.96 7.26 1.38
N VAL A 837 42.92 7.08 0.57
CA VAL A 837 41.50 7.13 0.97
C VAL A 837 40.92 5.73 0.79
N LYS A 838 40.40 5.16 1.88
CA LYS A 838 39.66 3.88 1.83
C LYS A 838 38.31 4.09 1.14
N TYR A 839 37.80 3.09 0.43
CA TYR A 839 36.47 3.14 -0.17
C TYR A 839 35.64 1.90 0.13
N HIS A 840 34.33 2.10 0.22
CA HIS A 840 33.31 1.05 0.23
C HIS A 840 32.42 1.26 -0.99
N TYR A 841 32.21 0.21 -1.78
CA TYR A 841 31.44 0.26 -3.02
C TYR A 841 30.19 -0.61 -2.83
N ILE A 842 29.03 0.02 -3.01
CA ILE A 842 27.70 -0.59 -2.96
C ILE A 842 27.21 -0.72 -4.41
N PRO A 843 26.64 -1.85 -4.86
CA PRO A 843 26.16 -1.98 -6.23
C PRO A 843 24.82 -1.25 -6.44
N GLY A 844 24.76 -0.49 -7.53
CA GLY A 844 23.55 0.01 -8.15
C GLY A 844 23.04 -0.95 -9.22
N ASN A 845 22.11 -0.48 -10.06
CA ASN A 845 21.49 -1.33 -11.08
C ASN A 845 22.32 -1.44 -12.36
N HIS A 846 23.24 -0.51 -12.62
CA HIS A 846 24.18 -0.64 -13.73
C HIS A 846 25.29 -1.67 -13.42
N GLU A 847 25.55 -1.97 -12.15
CA GLU A 847 26.37 -3.13 -11.73
C GLU A 847 25.70 -4.51 -11.98
N VAL A 848 24.48 -4.55 -12.55
CA VAL A 848 23.83 -5.78 -13.05
C VAL A 848 23.13 -5.61 -14.41
N MET A 849 23.28 -4.49 -15.12
CA MET A 849 22.46 -4.18 -16.30
C MET A 849 22.79 -5.08 -17.51
N GLY A 850 24.07 -5.27 -17.83
CA GLY A 850 24.53 -6.14 -18.91
C GLY A 850 25.23 -7.42 -18.44
N GLY A 851 25.42 -7.58 -17.12
CA GLY A 851 26.26 -8.63 -16.52
C GLY A 851 25.66 -9.24 -15.26
N LYS A 852 26.36 -10.25 -14.72
CA LYS A 852 25.99 -10.86 -13.43
C LYS A 852 26.66 -10.10 -12.29
N ILE A 853 25.97 -10.01 -11.15
CA ILE A 853 26.53 -9.46 -9.90
C ILE A 853 27.81 -10.20 -9.44
N ASP A 854 28.02 -11.44 -9.88
CA ASP A 854 29.25 -12.20 -9.64
C ASP A 854 30.49 -11.49 -10.21
N ASN A 855 30.35 -10.72 -11.31
CA ASN A 855 31.42 -9.91 -11.89
C ASN A 855 31.87 -8.80 -10.92
N PHE A 856 30.92 -8.13 -10.25
CA PHE A 856 31.21 -7.16 -9.18
C PHE A 856 31.90 -7.86 -8.00
N LYS A 857 31.34 -8.99 -7.54
CA LYS A 857 31.85 -9.74 -6.37
C LYS A 857 33.28 -10.21 -6.56
N ALA A 858 33.66 -10.61 -7.78
CA ALA A 858 35.02 -11.02 -8.12
C ALA A 858 36.09 -9.90 -7.96
N VAL A 859 35.68 -8.62 -7.91
CA VAL A 859 36.59 -7.47 -7.83
C VAL A 859 36.43 -6.67 -6.53
N PHE A 860 35.21 -6.61 -5.96
CA PHE A 860 34.87 -5.75 -4.81
C PHE A 860 34.29 -6.48 -3.59
N GLY A 861 34.07 -7.81 -3.69
CA GLY A 861 33.56 -8.64 -2.61
C GLY A 861 32.06 -8.48 -2.35
N ASP A 862 31.65 -8.62 -1.09
CA ASP A 862 30.23 -8.74 -0.69
C ASP A 862 29.40 -7.51 -1.03
N THR A 863 28.19 -7.72 -1.55
CA THR A 863 27.32 -6.64 -2.07
C THR A 863 26.55 -5.90 -0.98
N TYR A 864 26.45 -6.50 0.21
CA TYR A 864 25.95 -5.88 1.43
C TYR A 864 26.89 -6.22 2.60
N ARG A 865 26.96 -5.36 3.61
CA ARG A 865 27.85 -5.52 4.79
C ARG A 865 27.56 -4.48 5.88
N THR A 866 28.12 -4.68 7.07
CA THR A 866 28.21 -3.67 8.14
C THR A 866 29.66 -3.29 8.42
N PHE A 867 29.88 -2.07 8.91
CA PHE A 867 31.15 -1.68 9.54
C PHE A 867 30.94 -0.49 10.49
N ASP A 868 31.75 -0.42 11.54
CA ASP A 868 31.67 0.64 12.54
C ASP A 868 32.84 1.62 12.39
N HIS A 869 32.55 2.93 12.43
CA HIS A 869 33.56 3.99 12.37
C HIS A 869 33.22 5.11 13.35
N LYS A 870 34.15 5.41 14.27
CA LYS A 870 34.05 6.52 15.25
C LYS A 870 32.66 6.66 15.93
N GLY A 871 32.08 5.52 16.34
CA GLY A 871 30.78 5.45 17.04
C GLY A 871 29.53 5.46 16.14
N THR A 872 29.69 5.41 14.81
CA THR A 872 28.58 5.23 13.85
C THR A 872 28.67 3.87 13.17
N ARG A 873 27.56 3.11 13.15
CA ARG A 873 27.44 1.87 12.38
C ARG A 873 26.91 2.14 10.97
N PHE A 874 27.69 1.80 9.96
CA PHE A 874 27.26 1.81 8.56
C PHE A 874 26.67 0.46 8.18
N ILE A 875 25.55 0.49 7.46
CA ILE A 875 24.83 -0.69 6.98
C ILE A 875 24.59 -0.48 5.48
N THR A 876 25.37 -1.16 4.64
CA THR A 876 25.28 -1.04 3.17
C THR A 876 24.46 -2.19 2.59
N LEU A 877 23.48 -1.92 1.71
CA LEU A 877 22.58 -2.92 1.13
C LEU A 877 22.61 -2.93 -0.41
N ASP A 878 22.43 -4.12 -0.99
CA ASP A 878 22.37 -4.41 -2.42
C ASP A 878 20.94 -4.19 -2.95
N THR A 879 20.71 -3.04 -3.59
CA THR A 879 19.47 -2.73 -4.31
C THR A 879 19.63 -2.83 -5.84
N SER A 880 20.62 -3.59 -6.33
CA SER A 880 20.96 -3.66 -7.76
C SER A 880 19.79 -4.10 -8.65
N ARG A 881 18.81 -4.81 -8.09
CA ARG A 881 17.59 -5.26 -8.78
C ARG A 881 16.36 -4.39 -8.52
N LEU A 882 16.54 -3.13 -8.10
CA LEU A 882 15.49 -2.13 -7.81
C LEU A 882 14.58 -2.47 -6.60
N ASN A 883 14.97 -3.44 -5.78
CA ASN A 883 14.32 -3.86 -4.54
C ASN A 883 15.35 -4.61 -3.66
N LEU A 884 15.11 -4.69 -2.35
CA LEU A 884 15.97 -5.37 -1.37
C LEU A 884 15.90 -6.89 -1.50
N ARG A 885 14.73 -7.49 -1.76
CA ARG A 885 14.59 -8.94 -1.95
C ARG A 885 15.49 -9.46 -3.08
N GLY A 886 15.72 -8.64 -4.09
CA GLY A 886 16.58 -8.93 -5.23
C GLY A 886 18.06 -9.12 -4.90
N GLY A 887 18.59 -8.46 -3.85
CA GLY A 887 19.91 -8.75 -3.28
C GLY A 887 19.94 -9.97 -2.35
N GLY A 888 18.77 -10.45 -1.93
CA GLY A 888 18.55 -11.62 -1.09
C GLY A 888 17.99 -11.28 0.29
N TYR A 889 17.12 -12.13 0.83
CA TYR A 889 16.47 -11.93 2.15
C TYR A 889 17.48 -11.72 3.30
N ASP A 890 18.64 -12.38 3.24
CA ASP A 890 19.65 -12.34 4.30
C ASP A 890 20.14 -10.93 4.62
N GLN A 891 20.13 -10.00 3.64
CA GLN A 891 20.51 -8.60 3.89
C GLN A 891 19.45 -7.82 4.69
N VAL A 892 18.18 -8.19 4.56
CA VAL A 892 17.07 -7.57 5.29
C VAL A 892 17.03 -8.10 6.72
N ALA A 893 17.32 -9.40 6.90
CA ALA A 893 17.56 -9.99 8.21
C ALA A 893 18.82 -9.41 8.89
N MET A 894 19.87 -9.15 8.12
CA MET A 894 21.08 -8.44 8.57
C MET A 894 20.76 -7.01 9.02
N LEU A 895 20.01 -6.23 8.22
CA LEU A 895 19.59 -4.86 8.59
C LEU A 895 18.90 -4.85 9.96
N ARG A 896 17.94 -5.75 10.20
CA ARG A 896 17.26 -5.88 11.50
C ARG A 896 18.24 -6.18 12.63
N SER A 897 19.10 -7.20 12.46
CA SER A 897 20.09 -7.60 13.48
C SER A 897 21.07 -6.47 13.77
N ALA A 898 21.58 -5.79 12.75
CA ALA A 898 22.52 -4.68 12.87
C ALA A 898 21.93 -3.48 13.64
N LEU A 899 20.65 -3.16 13.43
CA LEU A 899 19.91 -2.17 14.23
C LEU A 899 19.67 -2.64 15.67
N ASP A 900 19.29 -3.91 15.87
CA ASP A 900 19.08 -4.49 17.21
C ASP A 900 20.34 -4.62 18.04
N GLU A 901 21.50 -4.77 17.40
CA GLU A 901 22.82 -4.76 18.00
C GLU A 901 23.27 -3.33 18.29
N ALA A 902 23.17 -2.42 17.30
CA ALA A 902 23.48 -0.99 17.48
C ALA A 902 22.60 -0.32 18.55
N ALA A 903 21.38 -0.80 18.79
CA ALA A 903 20.53 -0.30 19.85
C ALA A 903 21.10 -0.61 21.24
N LYS A 904 21.67 -1.81 21.42
CA LYS A 904 22.17 -2.36 22.69
C LYS A 904 23.62 -1.96 22.97
N ASP A 905 24.44 -1.84 21.93
CA ASP A 905 25.85 -1.47 22.02
C ASP A 905 26.01 -0.02 22.51
N THR A 906 26.72 0.20 23.61
CA THR A 906 26.94 1.54 24.17
C THR A 906 28.07 2.32 23.51
N SER A 907 28.86 1.70 22.62
CA SER A 907 29.88 2.35 21.80
C SER A 907 29.33 2.95 20.50
N ILE A 908 28.15 2.50 20.05
CA ILE A 908 27.46 3.01 18.87
C ILE A 908 26.46 4.09 19.29
N GLY A 909 26.72 5.34 18.89
CA GLY A 909 25.84 6.49 19.09
C GLY A 909 24.89 6.75 17.91
N SER A 910 25.20 6.24 16.71
CA SER A 910 24.41 6.46 15.49
C SER A 910 24.47 5.30 14.49
N VAL A 911 23.51 5.26 13.55
CA VAL A 911 23.47 4.36 12.40
C VAL A 911 23.29 5.12 11.08
N ALA A 912 23.90 4.62 10.01
CA ALA A 912 23.73 5.13 8.64
C ALA A 912 23.43 3.96 7.69
N VAL A 913 22.24 3.94 7.10
CA VAL A 913 21.85 2.95 6.08
C VAL A 913 22.11 3.53 4.68
N VAL A 914 22.78 2.76 3.83
CA VAL A 914 23.25 3.22 2.52
C VAL A 914 22.91 2.19 1.45
N PHE A 915 22.17 2.59 0.42
CA PHE A 915 21.94 1.78 -0.77
C PHE A 915 21.57 2.65 -1.97
N HIS A 916 21.73 2.12 -3.18
CA HIS A 916 21.66 2.93 -4.39
C HIS A 916 20.23 3.45 -4.69
N VAL A 917 19.23 2.57 -4.69
CA VAL A 917 17.86 2.89 -5.12
C VAL A 917 17.03 3.34 -3.91
N PRO A 918 16.66 4.62 -3.77
CA PRO A 918 16.08 5.15 -2.52
C PRO A 918 14.63 4.69 -2.26
N PRO A 919 14.16 4.69 -0.99
CA PRO A 919 12.76 4.41 -0.65
C PRO A 919 11.76 5.37 -1.31
N ARG A 920 12.18 6.60 -1.61
CA ARG A 920 11.37 7.66 -2.22
C ARG A 920 12.13 8.35 -3.35
N ASP A 921 11.47 8.53 -4.47
CA ASP A 921 11.90 9.40 -5.56
C ASP A 921 11.23 10.78 -5.38
N PRO A 922 11.99 11.89 -5.28
CA PRO A 922 11.43 13.23 -5.09
C PRO A 922 10.73 13.77 -6.35
N THR A 923 11.07 13.30 -7.55
CA THR A 923 10.51 13.79 -8.80
C THR A 923 9.02 13.47 -8.93
N PRO A 924 8.25 14.15 -9.80
CA PRO A 924 6.89 13.73 -10.15
C PRO A 924 6.81 12.36 -10.86
N GLY A 925 7.94 11.85 -11.36
CA GLY A 925 8.02 10.59 -12.10
C GLY A 925 7.81 9.35 -11.22
N LYS A 926 8.36 9.36 -10.00
CA LYS A 926 8.39 8.22 -9.06
C LYS A 926 9.01 6.93 -9.64
N GLY A 927 9.81 7.05 -10.70
CA GLY A 927 10.41 5.93 -11.43
C GLY A 927 11.73 5.44 -10.85
N SER A 928 12.39 6.25 -10.00
CA SER A 928 13.73 5.99 -9.47
C SER A 928 13.71 5.67 -7.96
N GLN A 929 12.77 4.85 -7.52
CA GLN A 929 12.62 4.42 -6.12
C GLN A 929 12.45 2.91 -6.00
N LEU A 930 12.58 2.37 -4.77
CA LEU A 930 12.33 0.96 -4.48
C LEU A 930 10.97 0.52 -5.04
N GLY A 931 10.99 -0.46 -5.94
CA GLY A 931 9.79 -0.95 -6.64
C GLY A 931 8.82 -1.68 -5.73
N ASP A 932 9.33 -2.27 -4.65
CA ASP A 932 8.51 -2.77 -3.54
C ASP A 932 8.27 -1.65 -2.53
N ARG A 933 7.00 -1.32 -2.28
CA ARG A 933 6.61 -0.21 -1.41
C ARG A 933 6.54 -0.59 0.07
N LYS A 934 6.36 -1.87 0.38
CA LYS A 934 6.44 -2.38 1.77
C LYS A 934 7.90 -2.46 2.21
N GLU A 935 8.85 -2.74 1.32
CA GLU A 935 10.28 -2.64 1.61
C GLU A 935 10.72 -1.19 1.89
N ALA A 936 10.19 -0.23 1.11
CA ALA A 936 10.41 1.20 1.38
C ALA A 936 9.85 1.62 2.75
N ALA A 937 8.63 1.19 3.12
CA ALA A 937 8.07 1.45 4.44
C ALA A 937 8.89 0.80 5.56
N LEU A 938 9.31 -0.46 5.39
CA LEU A 938 10.14 -1.21 6.35
C LEU A 938 11.43 -0.47 6.71
N VAL A 939 12.14 0.11 5.74
CA VAL A 939 13.37 0.89 6.00
C VAL A 939 13.06 2.21 6.72
N GLU A 940 11.97 2.89 6.33
CA GLU A 940 11.54 4.14 6.95
C GLU A 940 11.11 3.94 8.41
N ASP A 941 10.20 2.99 8.66
CA ASP A 941 9.69 2.66 9.99
C ASP A 941 10.82 2.14 10.90
N TRP A 942 11.72 1.27 10.43
CA TRP A 942 12.80 0.76 11.29
C TRP A 942 13.83 1.81 11.69
N LEU A 943 14.12 2.79 10.84
CA LEU A 943 15.03 3.89 11.18
C LEU A 943 14.37 4.92 12.09
N ALA A 944 13.07 5.22 11.88
CA ALA A 944 12.30 6.08 12.76
C ALA A 944 12.11 5.43 14.15
N ASP A 945 11.78 4.14 14.21
CA ASP A 945 11.70 3.34 15.44
C ASP A 945 13.04 3.30 16.16
N PHE A 946 14.15 3.02 15.46
CA PHE A 946 15.49 3.01 16.05
C PHE A 946 15.82 4.36 16.71
N GLN A 947 15.64 5.47 15.98
CA GLN A 947 15.94 6.81 16.51
C GLN A 947 15.01 7.20 17.66
N ARG A 948 13.72 6.85 17.59
CA ARG A 948 12.74 7.12 18.65
C ARG A 948 13.04 6.33 19.94
N ASP A 949 13.21 5.02 19.81
CA ASP A 949 13.20 4.10 20.96
C ASP A 949 14.57 3.99 21.64
N THR A 950 15.64 4.43 20.96
CA THR A 950 17.00 4.52 21.52
C THR A 950 17.48 5.96 21.75
N GLY A 951 16.95 6.93 21.01
CA GLY A 951 17.44 8.31 20.95
C GLY A 951 18.72 8.51 20.12
N LYS A 952 19.31 7.42 19.60
CA LYS A 952 20.54 7.43 18.80
C LYS A 952 20.30 8.02 17.41
N GLY A 953 21.35 8.56 16.80
CA GLY A 953 21.25 9.12 15.46
C GLY A 953 20.90 8.06 14.42
N ALA A 954 19.97 8.35 13.52
CA ALA A 954 19.74 7.58 12.30
C ALA A 954 19.89 8.47 11.06
N ALA A 955 20.25 7.88 9.92
CA ALA A 955 20.23 8.53 8.61
C ALA A 955 20.13 7.50 7.46
N PHE A 956 19.58 7.93 6.32
CA PHE A 956 19.58 7.19 5.07
C PHE A 956 20.30 7.96 3.95
N ILE A 957 21.11 7.25 3.14
CA ILE A 957 21.83 7.80 1.99
C ILE A 957 21.54 6.97 0.73
N GLY A 958 20.85 7.61 -0.23
CA GLY A 958 20.47 7.09 -1.54
C GLY A 958 21.25 7.68 -2.71
N ALA A 959 20.93 7.25 -3.92
CA ALA A 959 21.50 7.68 -5.20
C ALA A 959 20.45 7.50 -6.33
N HIS A 960 20.83 7.05 -7.53
CA HIS A 960 19.95 6.53 -8.60
C HIS A 960 19.10 7.56 -9.36
N VAL A 961 18.37 8.44 -8.65
CA VAL A 961 17.51 9.50 -9.23
C VAL A 961 18.32 10.55 -10.02
N GLY A 962 19.65 10.57 -9.84
CA GLY A 962 20.54 11.52 -10.49
C GLY A 962 20.20 12.99 -10.25
N THR A 963 19.76 13.26 -9.02
CA THR A 963 19.29 14.54 -8.50
C THR A 963 19.74 14.67 -7.05
N PHE A 964 20.43 15.75 -6.69
CA PHE A 964 20.76 16.01 -5.29
C PHE A 964 19.50 16.42 -4.52
N HIS A 965 19.10 15.66 -3.50
CA HIS A 965 17.90 15.94 -2.72
C HIS A 965 18.10 15.60 -1.24
N ALA A 966 17.42 16.35 -0.36
CA ALA A 966 17.45 16.12 1.08
C ALA A 966 16.06 16.38 1.68
N ALA A 967 15.63 15.50 2.57
CA ALA A 967 14.38 15.60 3.32
C ALA A 967 14.50 14.88 4.67
N ARG A 968 13.46 14.95 5.50
CA ARG A 968 13.28 14.10 6.67
C ARG A 968 11.97 13.34 6.62
N VAL A 969 12.03 12.10 7.11
CA VAL A 969 10.88 11.23 7.36
C VAL A 969 10.93 10.90 8.85
N ASP A 970 9.94 11.37 9.62
CA ASP A 970 9.85 11.18 11.08
C ASP A 970 11.19 11.38 11.81
N ALA A 971 11.70 12.61 11.76
CA ALA A 971 12.99 13.07 12.32
C ALA A 971 14.27 12.52 11.67
N VAL A 972 14.24 11.40 10.93
CA VAL A 972 15.41 10.79 10.28
C VAL A 972 15.74 11.53 8.96
N PRO A 973 17.00 11.94 8.71
CA PRO A 973 17.42 12.49 7.42
C PRO A 973 17.45 11.43 6.31
N TYR A 974 16.85 11.77 5.17
CA TYR A 974 16.88 11.03 3.92
C TYR A 974 17.56 11.89 2.86
N PHE A 975 18.74 11.48 2.43
CA PHE A 975 19.51 12.16 1.38
C PHE A 975 19.59 11.31 0.12
N ILE A 976 19.64 11.96 -1.04
CA ILE A 976 19.86 11.35 -2.34
C ILE A 976 21.05 12.07 -2.99
N ASN A 977 22.11 11.33 -3.25
CA ASN A 977 23.28 11.82 -3.97
C ASN A 977 22.96 11.93 -5.47
N GLY A 978 23.27 13.07 -6.08
CA GLY A 978 23.18 13.27 -7.52
C GLY A 978 24.44 12.82 -8.26
N ASN A 979 24.46 13.03 -9.57
CA ASN A 979 25.42 12.33 -10.43
C ASN A 979 26.87 12.82 -10.30
N SER A 980 27.81 11.89 -10.13
CA SER A 980 29.25 12.17 -10.10
C SER A 980 29.95 12.02 -11.45
N GLY A 981 29.29 11.48 -12.48
CA GLY A 981 29.85 11.44 -13.85
C GLY A 981 28.83 11.62 -14.97
N LYS A 982 27.68 10.93 -14.89
CA LYS A 982 26.62 10.99 -15.92
C LYS A 982 25.86 12.32 -15.86
N ASN A 983 25.16 12.69 -16.95
CA ASN A 983 24.34 13.90 -16.96
C ASN A 983 23.17 13.80 -15.94
N PRO A 984 22.83 14.88 -15.20
CA PRO A 984 21.73 14.88 -14.23
C PRO A 984 20.36 14.69 -14.90
N ALA A 985 19.39 14.16 -14.12
CA ALA A 985 18.05 13.83 -14.61
C ALA A 985 17.04 15.00 -14.53
N THR A 986 17.34 16.05 -13.77
CA THR A 986 16.43 17.15 -13.40
C THR A 986 16.98 18.53 -13.77
N ALA A 987 16.21 19.59 -13.49
CA ALA A 987 16.64 20.98 -13.66
C ALA A 987 17.70 21.38 -12.61
N PRO A 988 18.61 22.33 -12.89
CA PRO A 988 19.69 22.69 -11.97
C PRO A 988 19.24 23.19 -10.60
N ASP A 989 18.09 23.85 -10.52
CA ASP A 989 17.49 24.34 -9.27
C ASP A 989 16.66 23.29 -8.53
N ASP A 990 16.39 22.14 -9.14
CA ASP A 990 15.79 20.94 -8.50
C ASP A 990 16.85 19.97 -7.96
N GLY A 991 18.14 20.30 -8.12
CA GLY A 991 19.26 19.41 -7.76
C GLY A 991 19.94 18.73 -8.95
N GLY A 992 19.57 19.10 -10.18
CA GLY A 992 20.06 18.54 -11.43
C GLY A 992 21.41 19.09 -11.89
N PHE A 993 22.48 18.71 -11.22
CA PHE A 993 23.86 19.05 -11.57
C PHE A 993 24.84 17.90 -11.29
N THR A 994 26.08 18.01 -11.76
CA THR A 994 27.13 17.01 -11.47
C THR A 994 27.94 17.38 -10.24
N GLY A 995 28.39 16.40 -9.46
CA GLY A 995 29.20 16.62 -8.26
C GLY A 995 29.17 15.45 -7.30
N TRP A 996 29.38 15.74 -6.02
CA TRP A 996 29.47 14.74 -4.94
C TRP A 996 29.08 15.37 -3.60
N SER A 997 29.06 14.59 -2.53
CA SER A 997 28.73 15.11 -1.18
C SER A 997 29.81 14.77 -0.14
N LEU A 998 30.20 15.77 0.66
CA LEU A 998 31.13 15.64 1.78
C LEU A 998 30.34 15.69 3.08
N TRP A 999 30.34 14.62 3.84
CA TRP A 999 29.59 14.46 5.07
C TRP A 999 30.48 14.71 6.28
N GLY A 1000 29.91 15.33 7.32
CA GLY A 1000 30.51 15.45 8.64
C GLY A 1000 29.63 14.81 9.70
N VAL A 1001 30.25 14.24 10.71
CA VAL A 1001 29.57 13.53 11.81
C VAL A 1001 30.10 14.01 13.15
N ASP A 1002 29.16 14.32 14.05
CA ASP A 1002 29.37 14.57 15.47
C ASP A 1002 28.69 13.45 16.27
N PRO A 1003 29.44 12.54 16.94
CA PRO A 1003 28.86 11.34 17.54
C PRO A 1003 27.90 11.64 18.71
N VAL A 1004 26.63 11.20 18.60
CA VAL A 1004 25.62 11.36 19.65
C VAL A 1004 26.10 10.76 20.98
N THR A 1005 26.20 11.58 22.02
CA THR A 1005 26.54 11.10 23.36
C THR A 1005 25.35 10.39 24.01
N ARG A 1006 25.63 9.53 25.00
CA ARG A 1006 24.58 8.86 25.78
C ARG A 1006 23.59 9.85 26.41
N THR A 1007 24.05 11.03 26.84
CA THR A 1007 23.19 12.05 27.46
C THR A 1007 22.21 12.66 26.46
N GLU A 1008 22.65 12.89 25.23
CA GLU A 1008 21.81 13.40 24.14
C GLU A 1008 20.84 12.33 23.65
N ALA A 1009 21.28 11.08 23.48
CA ALA A 1009 20.38 9.97 23.15
C ALA A 1009 19.29 9.80 24.22
N GLU A 1010 19.65 9.83 25.50
CA GLU A 1010 18.68 9.80 26.59
C GLU A 1010 17.72 11.02 26.58
N HIS A 1011 18.17 12.20 26.14
CA HIS A 1011 17.32 13.38 25.96
C HIS A 1011 16.35 13.21 24.77
N VAL A 1012 16.85 12.82 23.59
CA VAL A 1012 16.06 12.58 22.37
C VAL A 1012 15.03 11.48 22.62
N LYS A 1013 15.42 10.36 23.24
CA LYS A 1013 14.50 9.25 23.57
C LYS A 1013 13.29 9.71 24.39
N ARG A 1014 13.47 10.65 25.33
CA ARG A 1014 12.37 11.23 26.13
C ARG A 1014 11.58 12.32 25.38
N ASN A 1015 12.14 12.91 24.33
CA ASN A 1015 11.60 14.10 23.66
C ASN A 1015 11.62 14.00 22.12
N TRP A 1016 11.46 12.79 21.56
CA TRP A 1016 11.68 12.49 20.13
C TRP A 1016 10.77 13.30 19.18
N PHE A 1017 9.60 13.68 19.69
CA PHE A 1017 8.61 14.54 19.04
C PHE A 1017 9.04 16.02 18.99
N ALA A 1018 10.07 16.43 19.74
CA ALA A 1018 10.51 17.81 19.90
C ALA A 1018 11.75 18.14 19.06
N ASP A 1019 12.84 17.42 19.26
CA ASP A 1019 14.14 17.70 18.64
C ASP A 1019 14.78 16.40 18.13
N ALA A 1020 15.23 16.42 16.87
CA ALA A 1020 16.05 15.37 16.28
C ALA A 1020 17.53 15.59 16.64
N PRO A 1021 18.35 14.53 16.75
CA PRO A 1021 19.79 14.68 16.96
C PRO A 1021 20.45 15.35 15.73
N ASP A 1022 21.16 16.47 15.92
CA ASP A 1022 21.93 17.14 14.85
C ASP A 1022 23.32 16.54 14.67
N TRP A 1023 23.37 15.21 14.59
CA TRP A 1023 24.59 14.39 14.65
C TRP A 1023 25.34 14.28 13.31
N ILE A 1024 24.69 14.69 12.21
CA ILE A 1024 25.18 14.48 10.85
C ILE A 1024 24.80 15.66 9.96
N GLY A 1025 25.75 16.06 9.12
CA GLY A 1025 25.56 17.08 8.09
C GLY A 1025 26.24 16.69 6.79
N THR A 1026 25.80 17.30 5.70
CA THR A 1026 26.40 17.12 4.38
C THR A 1026 26.59 18.46 3.68
N GLN A 1027 27.79 18.64 3.11
CA GLN A 1027 28.12 19.70 2.18
C GLN A 1027 27.96 19.14 0.76
N VAL A 1028 26.95 19.62 0.04
CA VAL A 1028 26.70 19.25 -1.36
C VAL A 1028 27.64 20.06 -2.25
N ARG A 1029 28.55 19.36 -2.94
CA ARG A 1029 29.66 19.94 -3.69
C ARG A 1029 29.44 19.73 -5.19
N PRO A 1030 28.80 20.67 -5.91
CA PRO A 1030 28.79 20.65 -7.37
C PRO A 1030 30.22 20.77 -7.90
N HIS A 1031 30.51 20.17 -9.04
CA HIS A 1031 31.67 20.55 -9.85
C HIS A 1031 31.61 22.05 -10.17
N VAL A 1032 32.71 22.77 -9.99
CA VAL A 1032 32.79 24.21 -10.29
C VAL A 1032 33.81 24.44 -11.41
N ASP A 1033 33.34 24.85 -12.59
CA ASP A 1033 34.22 25.31 -13.68
C ASP A 1033 34.50 26.81 -13.52
N ASP A 1034 33.46 27.56 -13.14
CA ASP A 1034 33.55 28.93 -12.61
C ASP A 1034 32.44 29.16 -11.57
N LEU A 1035 32.64 30.15 -10.70
CA LEU A 1035 31.64 30.65 -9.76
C LEU A 1035 31.41 32.13 -10.09
N VAL A 1036 30.15 32.50 -10.30
CA VAL A 1036 29.73 33.89 -10.56
C VAL A 1036 29.02 34.41 -9.31
N LEU A 1037 29.43 35.59 -8.84
CA LEU A 1037 28.77 36.33 -7.75
C LEU A 1037 28.22 37.64 -8.32
N THR A 1038 26.91 37.83 -8.23
CA THR A 1038 26.19 39.04 -8.65
C THR A 1038 25.82 39.84 -7.41
N VAL A 1039 26.39 41.04 -7.26
CA VAL A 1039 26.03 42.01 -6.23
C VAL A 1039 25.67 43.35 -6.87
N PRO A 1040 24.80 44.16 -6.26
CA PRO A 1040 24.65 45.57 -6.62
C PRO A 1040 25.92 46.35 -6.24
N GLY A 1041 26.34 47.32 -7.06
CA GLY A 1041 27.48 48.19 -6.70
C GLY A 1041 27.17 49.15 -5.54
N THR A 1042 25.91 49.56 -5.40
CA THR A 1042 25.41 50.45 -4.34
C THR A 1042 24.10 49.91 -3.73
N VAL A 1043 23.91 50.10 -2.42
CA VAL A 1043 22.65 49.81 -1.72
C VAL A 1043 22.32 50.96 -0.77
N ALA A 1044 21.14 51.56 -0.91
CA ALA A 1044 20.68 52.65 -0.06
C ALA A 1044 20.18 52.15 1.31
N VAL A 1045 20.46 52.89 2.38
CA VAL A 1045 20.02 52.56 3.75
C VAL A 1045 18.51 52.30 3.83
N GLY A 1046 18.15 51.12 4.36
CA GLY A 1046 16.76 50.67 4.50
C GLY A 1046 16.13 50.08 3.24
N THR A 1047 16.81 50.08 2.10
CA THR A 1047 16.34 49.44 0.86
C THR A 1047 16.91 48.02 0.75
N PRO A 1048 16.07 46.98 0.59
CA PRO A 1048 16.53 45.63 0.25
C PRO A 1048 17.07 45.57 -1.18
N ALA A 1049 18.18 44.86 -1.38
CA ALA A 1049 18.75 44.57 -2.69
C ALA A 1049 19.10 43.09 -2.80
N GLN A 1050 19.09 42.55 -4.02
CA GLN A 1050 19.31 41.12 -4.27
C GLN A 1050 20.78 40.82 -4.58
N VAL A 1051 21.29 39.77 -3.95
CA VAL A 1051 22.61 39.19 -4.12
C VAL A 1051 22.42 37.73 -4.50
N THR A 1052 22.99 37.32 -5.64
CA THR A 1052 22.86 35.95 -6.14
C THR A 1052 24.22 35.39 -6.53
N ALA A 1053 24.36 34.07 -6.47
CA ALA A 1053 25.54 33.37 -6.94
C ALA A 1053 25.16 32.13 -7.74
N ALA A 1054 25.99 31.75 -8.71
CA ALA A 1054 25.76 30.59 -9.54
C ALA A 1054 27.07 29.95 -10.02
N VAL A 1055 27.09 28.62 -10.02
CA VAL A 1055 28.18 27.79 -10.53
C VAL A 1055 27.98 27.54 -12.03
N LYS A 1056 29.07 27.47 -12.80
CA LYS A 1056 29.10 27.01 -14.18
C LYS A 1056 29.58 25.56 -14.26
N GLN A 1057 28.89 24.76 -15.08
CA GLN A 1057 29.24 23.39 -15.45
C GLN A 1057 29.07 23.23 -16.97
N GLY A 1058 30.12 23.53 -17.73
CA GLY A 1058 30.03 23.74 -19.16
C GLY A 1058 28.95 24.78 -19.51
N ALA A 1059 27.96 24.37 -20.30
CA ALA A 1059 26.80 25.22 -20.64
C ALA A 1059 25.75 25.36 -19.52
N ARG A 1060 25.76 24.48 -18.51
CA ARG A 1060 24.79 24.50 -17.39
C ARG A 1060 25.16 25.60 -16.40
N THR A 1061 24.15 26.35 -15.95
CA THR A 1061 24.27 27.29 -14.83
C THR A 1061 23.48 26.72 -13.66
N VAL A 1062 24.14 26.55 -12.51
CA VAL A 1062 23.57 25.95 -11.29
C VAL A 1062 23.46 27.03 -10.22
N PRO A 1063 22.26 27.38 -9.72
CA PRO A 1063 22.12 28.33 -8.62
C PRO A 1063 22.88 27.88 -7.37
N ALA A 1064 23.61 28.80 -6.71
CA ALA A 1064 24.32 28.53 -5.46
C ALA A 1064 23.39 28.68 -4.24
N VAL A 1065 22.28 27.94 -4.27
CA VAL A 1065 21.28 27.81 -3.20
C VAL A 1065 20.92 26.34 -3.02
N HIS A 1066 20.20 25.99 -1.93
CA HIS A 1066 19.80 24.62 -1.66
C HIS A 1066 19.19 23.92 -2.90
N PRO A 1067 19.66 22.72 -3.28
CA PRO A 1067 20.49 21.80 -2.49
C PRO A 1067 22.00 22.06 -2.51
N VAL A 1068 22.54 23.03 -3.28
CA VAL A 1068 23.97 23.38 -3.26
C VAL A 1068 24.37 24.00 -1.91
N SER A 1069 25.44 23.50 -1.30
CA SER A 1069 26.03 24.11 -0.10
C SER A 1069 26.88 25.33 -0.45
N ALA A 1070 26.34 26.52 -0.22
CA ALA A 1070 27.03 27.80 -0.40
C ALA A 1070 27.33 28.47 0.95
N ALA A 1071 28.61 28.67 1.27
CA ALA A 1071 29.05 29.36 2.48
C ALA A 1071 29.19 30.86 2.20
N TRP A 1072 28.25 31.65 2.73
CA TRP A 1072 28.25 33.12 2.63
C TRP A 1072 29.06 33.75 3.77
N SER A 1073 29.85 34.77 3.44
CA SER A 1073 30.76 35.46 4.35
C SER A 1073 30.96 36.92 3.91
N GLY A 1074 31.79 37.69 4.63
CA GLY A 1074 32.07 39.07 4.28
C GLY A 1074 32.99 39.81 5.25
N SER A 1075 33.06 41.12 5.09
CA SER A 1075 33.83 42.00 5.98
C SER A 1075 33.25 42.05 7.41
N PRO A 1076 34.03 42.35 8.47
CA PRO A 1076 33.58 42.29 9.88
C PRO A 1076 32.42 43.23 10.28
N ASN A 1077 31.98 44.08 9.36
CA ASN A 1077 30.85 45.01 9.49
C ASN A 1077 29.61 44.57 8.66
N LEU A 1078 29.64 43.40 8.01
CA LEU A 1078 28.49 42.74 7.40
C LEU A 1078 27.97 41.64 8.32
N HIS A 1079 26.67 41.65 8.62
CA HIS A 1079 26.01 40.48 9.24
C HIS A 1079 25.64 39.46 8.17
N ILE A 1080 25.85 38.17 8.45
CA ILE A 1080 25.29 37.07 7.65
C ILE A 1080 24.20 36.38 8.49
N GLY A 1081 22.98 36.27 7.95
CA GLY A 1081 21.82 35.66 8.59
C GLY A 1081 20.78 36.67 9.10
N ALA A 1082 19.97 36.25 10.06
CA ALA A 1082 18.78 36.99 10.50
C ALA A 1082 19.10 38.39 11.06
N ARG A 1083 18.33 39.41 10.63
CA ARG A 1083 18.53 40.82 11.03
C ARG A 1083 18.48 41.05 12.55
N GLN A 1084 17.74 40.21 13.29
CA GLN A 1084 17.61 40.29 14.75
C GLN A 1084 18.93 39.98 15.49
N SER A 1085 19.85 39.22 14.89
CA SER A 1085 21.16 38.90 15.49
C SER A 1085 22.30 39.83 15.03
N ALA A 1086 21.99 40.89 14.27
CA ALA A 1086 22.98 41.87 13.83
C ALA A 1086 23.47 42.74 14.99
N LYS A 1087 24.79 42.79 15.18
CA LYS A 1087 25.45 43.52 16.29
C LYS A 1087 25.54 45.02 15.98
N PRO A 1088 25.67 45.91 16.99
CA PRO A 1088 25.57 47.36 16.79
C PRO A 1088 26.58 47.98 15.82
N TRP A 1089 27.70 47.32 15.51
CA TRP A 1089 28.70 47.77 14.54
C TRP A 1089 28.49 47.24 13.11
N HIS A 1090 27.54 46.33 12.88
CA HIS A 1090 27.19 45.89 11.53
C HIS A 1090 26.48 47.04 10.79
N VAL A 1091 26.93 47.34 9.56
CA VAL A 1091 26.37 48.40 8.69
C VAL A 1091 25.45 47.84 7.61
N ALA A 1092 25.46 46.53 7.37
CA ALA A 1092 24.50 45.82 6.53
C ALA A 1092 24.20 44.41 7.06
N VAL A 1093 23.16 43.79 6.54
CA VAL A 1093 22.78 42.39 6.76
C VAL A 1093 22.54 41.72 5.41
N LEU A 1094 23.16 40.57 5.17
CA LEU A 1094 22.80 39.65 4.09
C LEU A 1094 22.08 38.45 4.68
N ASP A 1095 20.87 38.17 4.22
CA ASP A 1095 20.15 36.91 4.48
C ASP A 1095 20.44 35.88 3.36
N PRO A 1096 21.19 34.79 3.63
CA PRO A 1096 21.48 33.75 2.65
C PRO A 1096 20.24 32.99 2.13
N ALA A 1097 19.16 32.93 2.92
CA ALA A 1097 17.96 32.16 2.54
C ALA A 1097 17.13 32.87 1.47
N THR A 1098 17.23 34.20 1.37
CA THR A 1098 16.48 35.02 0.41
C THR A 1098 17.37 35.82 -0.55
N GLY A 1099 18.69 35.71 -0.44
CA GLY A 1099 19.65 36.53 -1.19
C GLY A 1099 19.61 38.03 -0.83
N THR A 1100 18.94 38.41 0.26
CA THR A 1100 18.59 39.82 0.51
C THR A 1100 19.68 40.54 1.30
N LEU A 1101 20.39 41.45 0.65
CA LEU A 1101 21.28 42.42 1.29
C LEU A 1101 20.49 43.69 1.66
N THR A 1102 20.51 44.07 2.94
CA THR A 1102 19.89 45.30 3.46
C THR A 1102 20.93 46.18 4.13
N ALA A 1103 21.12 47.40 3.62
CA ALA A 1103 21.94 48.41 4.29
C ALA A 1103 21.25 48.93 5.57
N LEU A 1104 21.95 48.87 6.70
CA LEU A 1104 21.52 49.42 8.00
C LEU A 1104 22.03 50.85 8.20
N ARG A 1105 23.24 51.15 7.73
CA ARG A 1105 23.90 52.46 7.77
C ARG A 1105 24.80 52.65 6.53
N GLU A 1106 25.28 53.86 6.35
CA GLU A 1106 26.29 54.19 5.34
C GLU A 1106 27.65 53.55 5.65
N GLY A 1107 28.45 53.34 4.60
CA GLY A 1107 29.76 52.70 4.67
C GLY A 1107 30.04 51.81 3.47
N GLN A 1108 30.81 50.76 3.67
CA GLN A 1108 31.17 49.79 2.63
C GLN A 1108 31.28 48.39 3.24
N VAL A 1109 30.86 47.37 2.50
CA VAL A 1109 30.97 45.96 2.89
C VAL A 1109 31.51 45.12 1.75
N THR A 1110 32.33 44.11 2.07
CA THR A 1110 32.66 43.03 1.14
C THR A 1110 31.69 41.89 1.38
N VAL A 1111 31.04 41.40 0.32
CA VAL A 1111 30.24 40.17 0.32
C VAL A 1111 31.06 39.09 -0.36
N ALA A 1112 31.11 37.89 0.23
CA ALA A 1112 31.81 36.74 -0.33
C ALA A 1112 30.95 35.47 -0.26
N VAL A 1113 31.18 34.57 -1.20
CA VAL A 1113 30.51 33.26 -1.29
C VAL A 1113 31.53 32.20 -1.68
N THR A 1114 31.46 31.05 -1.02
CA THR A 1114 32.30 29.88 -1.29
C THR A 1114 31.43 28.67 -1.63
N VAL A 1115 31.70 28.02 -2.77
CA VAL A 1115 31.04 26.78 -3.21
C VAL A 1115 32.12 25.77 -3.61
N SER A 1116 32.05 24.55 -3.08
CA SER A 1116 33.03 23.47 -3.33
C SER A 1116 34.50 23.86 -3.07
N GLY A 1117 34.76 24.89 -2.25
CA GLY A 1117 36.09 25.45 -2.00
C GLY A 1117 36.53 26.58 -2.93
N VAL A 1118 35.77 26.89 -3.98
CA VAL A 1118 35.99 28.07 -4.84
C VAL A 1118 35.30 29.28 -4.22
N THR A 1119 36.05 30.34 -3.94
CA THR A 1119 35.52 31.60 -3.39
C THR A 1119 35.39 32.68 -4.47
N ARG A 1120 34.35 33.51 -4.34
CA ARG A 1120 34.22 34.82 -5.01
C ARG A 1120 33.86 35.88 -4.00
N GLN A 1121 34.33 37.11 -4.22
CA GLN A 1121 34.02 38.25 -3.37
C GLN A 1121 33.82 39.51 -4.21
N ALA A 1122 32.96 40.41 -3.74
CA ALA A 1122 32.69 41.70 -4.37
C ALA A 1122 32.32 42.74 -3.30
N THR A 1123 32.59 44.01 -3.59
CA THR A 1123 32.45 45.11 -2.62
C THR A 1123 31.24 45.99 -2.97
N VAL A 1124 30.40 46.25 -1.97
CA VAL A 1124 29.17 47.02 -2.08
C VAL A 1124 29.29 48.31 -1.28
N ALA A 1125 29.03 49.46 -1.90
CA ALA A 1125 28.94 50.74 -1.22
C ALA A 1125 27.53 50.93 -0.62
N LEU A 1126 27.46 51.34 0.64
CA LEU A 1126 26.21 51.56 1.36
C LEU A 1126 25.97 53.07 1.44
N THR A 1127 24.96 53.55 0.73
CA THR A 1127 24.73 54.99 0.53
C THR A 1127 23.59 55.51 1.40
N ALA A 1128 23.58 56.82 1.65
CA ALA A 1128 22.44 57.52 2.22
C ALA A 1128 21.14 57.11 1.50
N ARG A 1129 20.05 56.98 2.26
CA ARG A 1129 18.72 56.91 1.64
C ARG A 1129 18.43 58.26 1.01
N ALA A 1130 18.15 58.29 -0.30
CA ALA A 1130 17.78 59.53 -0.97
C ALA A 1130 16.61 60.19 -0.24
N ALA A 1131 16.70 61.51 -0.02
CA ALA A 1131 15.57 62.30 0.43
C ALA A 1131 14.45 62.22 -0.62
N ALA A 1132 13.22 62.04 -0.15
CA ALA A 1132 12.02 61.90 -0.98
C ALA A 1132 11.39 63.26 -1.30
#